data_AF-A0A954GPX6-F1
#
_entry.id   AF-A0A954GPX6-F1
#
_cell.length_a   1.000
_cell.length_b   1.000
_cell.length_c   1.000
_cell.angle_alpha   90.00
_cell.angle_beta   90.00
_cell.angle_gamma   90.00
#
_symmetry.space_group_name_H-M   'P 1'
#
loop_
_entity.id
_entity.type
_entity.pdbx_description
1 polymer ?
#
loop_
_entity_poly.entity_id
_entity_poly.type
_entity_poly.pdbx_seq_one_letter_code
_entity_poly.pdbx_strand_id
1 'polypeptide(L)'
;MFDLRKLIRRCVPAMCAVGLWQASAFAGENSLLLRTYDAPDGTAYGSVSIRSGEKRIVSQPMKFVVLIDTSASQIGEHRELGFSVLDSFLGALADNDQVAVLAVDVKTAAMTDGFQAPTDARVTAKERLDQRFPAGATNLLNGLEAAKSLLGDSKASGIVYIGDGMSAAHLIQLDEMRQLTTELRDAKIPVHSFALGSNTDLRLLGTLAQETGGFVMQDRETNQGSQIGQELAEAGHVEVEYPTNVTFGTANLLPAHPLPMRSDRETVYLYEGNVGEGLKLTVEERGAVRSFAVDSPVRAQGNTFLKHMYRNNESVDGLGLGLAADWMVSLAHQGFEDQVARLEMQGQQALAVGNNEEAERIGFQLQEIDPNNARSRSLINAAGLAQIQQVAQVEEGSATDEAAPEGPITNDAATIDPARQAPRGASSIDLYVEARAARGARLSQQVEQGLNSADDKFKASPDAGISQLETIRGNIKSAADIDPELRENLLRRVNDRIQQFHTNKEKQAALIAQQLVRSAETEAQRALIDYEIDRDEQLEQMVNRIRALMDDGFHGDFKAFEQAEAGARQIISAYPNSAVGAAEVFTTEAAGQLDKVDRLRQLRADRYLEVLYQVELSHVPYPDEPPIRYPAAEVWQALTEMRAKWKSVDLHQSNENERRIHEALKDTTSLEFPGNPLEDVVEYISSIHNIPIRLDEAALLAEGIGPDTEVKMVISGISLRSALKLLLEDVGGIELTYVIEDEVMKITTQLKADETLQTRVYPVADLVIPVQPLGGGFGGGGGGLGQQGGFGGGGFGQQGGQQGGFGQQGGGFGGGGGGFGQFSVPAEAAPTFDAQSIRNAKKKP
;
A
#
# COMPACT_ATOMS: atom_id res chain seq x y z
N MET A 1 -21.36 28.06 -32.38
CA MET A 1 -21.74 26.77 -31.76
C MET A 1 -20.88 25.71 -32.44
N PHE A 2 -19.68 25.49 -31.91
CA PHE A 2 -18.64 24.60 -32.44
C PHE A 2 -18.17 23.69 -31.29
N ASP A 3 -17.99 22.42 -31.61
CA ASP A 3 -17.85 21.27 -30.71
C ASP A 3 -16.49 21.26 -29.99
N LEU A 4 -16.52 21.45 -28.67
CA LEU A 4 -15.38 21.74 -27.79
C LEU A 4 -14.57 20.48 -27.39
N ARG A 5 -14.77 19.33 -28.04
CA ARG A 5 -14.10 18.07 -27.67
C ARG A 5 -12.87 17.70 -28.51
N LYS A 6 -12.44 18.55 -29.44
CA LYS A 6 -11.25 18.29 -30.30
C LYS A 6 -10.04 19.23 -30.09
N LEU A 7 -10.08 20.15 -29.12
CA LEU A 7 -9.00 21.15 -28.92
C LEU A 7 -8.18 21.01 -27.62
N ILE A 8 -8.32 19.93 -26.84
CA ILE A 8 -7.50 19.68 -25.63
C ILE A 8 -6.71 18.39 -25.80
N ARG A 9 -5.93 18.29 -26.89
CA ARG A 9 -5.03 17.15 -27.15
C ARG A 9 -3.65 17.51 -27.69
N ARG A 10 -3.25 18.79 -27.63
CA ARG A 10 -1.89 19.24 -27.94
C ARG A 10 -1.51 20.37 -26.99
N CYS A 11 -0.31 20.26 -26.41
CA CYS A 11 0.38 21.20 -25.51
C CYS A 11 0.05 21.10 -24.01
N VAL A 12 0.65 20.11 -23.32
CA VAL A 12 1.63 20.27 -22.21
C VAL A 12 2.24 18.87 -21.94
N PRO A 13 3.53 18.62 -22.19
CA PRO A 13 4.27 17.62 -21.44
C PRO A 13 5.46 18.29 -20.75
N ALA A 14 5.34 18.52 -19.44
CA ALA A 14 6.48 18.80 -18.58
C ALA A 14 6.17 18.26 -17.17
N MET A 15 7.00 17.31 -16.74
CA MET A 15 7.15 16.80 -15.37
C MET A 15 5.94 16.12 -14.72
N CYS A 16 5.81 14.83 -14.97
CA CYS A 16 5.52 13.82 -13.95
C CYS A 16 5.97 12.46 -14.54
N ALA A 17 7.26 12.15 -14.38
CA ALA A 17 7.79 10.84 -14.70
C ALA A 17 7.39 9.87 -13.59
N VAL A 18 6.19 9.31 -13.68
CA VAL A 18 5.89 8.01 -13.05
C VAL A 18 6.69 7.01 -13.86
N GLY A 19 7.79 6.51 -13.29
CA GLY A 19 8.63 5.51 -13.92
C GLY A 19 7.82 4.25 -14.19
N LEU A 20 7.52 4.00 -15.46
CA LEU A 20 7.18 2.66 -15.92
C LEU A 20 8.42 1.79 -15.76
N TRP A 21 8.36 0.84 -14.83
CA TRP A 21 9.38 -0.19 -14.65
C TRP A 21 9.36 -1.11 -15.88
N GLN A 22 10.34 -0.96 -16.76
CA GLN A 22 10.64 -2.00 -17.74
C GLN A 22 11.34 -3.14 -17.01
N ALA A 23 10.72 -4.31 -16.98
CA ALA A 23 11.42 -5.54 -16.63
C ALA A 23 12.52 -5.76 -17.68
N SER A 24 13.78 -5.60 -17.28
CA SER A 24 14.92 -5.92 -18.14
C SER A 24 14.98 -7.44 -18.33
N ALA A 25 14.62 -7.92 -19.52
CA ALA A 25 14.74 -9.33 -19.87
C ALA A 25 16.21 -9.69 -20.15
N PHE A 26 16.68 -10.83 -19.64
CA PHE A 26 17.98 -11.41 -20.00
C PHE A 26 17.99 -11.74 -21.50
N ALA A 27 19.03 -11.28 -22.21
CA ALA A 27 19.25 -11.58 -23.62
C ALA A 27 20.28 -12.71 -23.78
N GLY A 28 19.82 -13.97 -23.76
CA GLY A 28 20.64 -15.15 -24.11
C GLY A 28 21.35 -15.86 -22.96
N GLU A 29 21.88 -17.06 -23.25
CA GLU A 29 22.41 -18.08 -22.30
C GLU A 29 23.60 -17.66 -21.42
N ASN A 30 24.22 -16.51 -21.67
CA ASN A 30 25.36 -15.99 -20.88
C ASN A 30 25.26 -14.49 -20.62
N SER A 31 24.04 -13.95 -20.50
CA SER A 31 23.84 -12.52 -20.23
C SER A 31 23.99 -12.20 -18.74
N LEU A 32 24.62 -11.07 -18.44
CA LEU A 32 24.71 -10.49 -17.10
C LEU A 32 23.73 -9.31 -17.01
N LEU A 33 23.10 -9.14 -15.85
CA LEU A 33 22.36 -7.92 -15.54
C LEU A 33 23.21 -7.06 -14.59
N LEU A 34 23.57 -5.86 -15.03
CA LEU A 34 24.41 -4.93 -14.29
C LEU A 34 23.61 -3.69 -13.86
N ARG A 35 23.78 -3.27 -12.61
CA ARG A 35 23.33 -1.96 -12.10
C ARG A 35 24.53 -1.22 -11.54
N THR A 36 24.76 0.01 -11.96
CA THR A 36 25.95 0.78 -11.59
C THR A 36 25.59 2.15 -11.02
N TYR A 37 26.40 2.61 -10.07
CA TYR A 37 26.45 3.96 -9.50
C TYR A 37 27.88 4.47 -9.49
N ASP A 38 28.13 5.57 -10.19
CA ASP A 38 29.42 6.27 -10.19
C ASP A 38 29.42 7.29 -9.02
N ALA A 39 30.20 7.03 -7.97
CA ALA A 39 30.28 7.93 -6.83
C ALA A 39 31.13 9.18 -7.15
N PRO A 40 30.93 10.31 -6.45
CA PRO A 40 31.68 11.55 -6.69
C PRO A 40 33.20 11.42 -6.50
N ASP A 41 33.64 10.42 -5.75
CA ASP A 41 35.06 10.08 -5.51
C ASP A 41 35.72 9.37 -6.71
N GLY A 42 34.97 9.09 -7.78
CA GLY A 42 35.44 8.38 -8.98
C GLY A 42 35.41 6.86 -8.88
N THR A 43 34.90 6.30 -7.78
CA THR A 43 34.71 4.86 -7.59
C THR A 43 33.31 4.46 -8.05
N ALA A 44 33.22 3.42 -8.88
CA ALA A 44 31.94 2.82 -9.24
C ALA A 44 31.54 1.72 -8.24
N TYR A 45 30.29 1.74 -7.81
CA TYR A 45 29.65 0.67 -7.03
C TYR A 45 28.51 0.08 -7.85
N GLY A 46 28.22 -1.20 -7.71
CA GLY A 46 27.11 -1.78 -8.44
C GLY A 46 26.68 -3.16 -7.98
N SER A 47 25.69 -3.71 -8.67
CA SER A 47 25.30 -5.12 -8.55
C SER A 47 25.48 -5.83 -9.89
N VAL A 48 25.97 -7.06 -9.84
CA VAL A 48 26.03 -7.97 -10.98
C VAL A 48 25.20 -9.21 -10.68
N SER A 49 24.20 -9.45 -11.52
CA SER A 49 23.26 -10.56 -11.40
C SER A 49 23.55 -11.58 -12.51
N ILE A 50 23.79 -12.83 -12.11
CA ILE A 50 24.24 -13.92 -12.99
C ILE A 50 23.28 -15.09 -12.86
N ARG A 51 22.90 -15.72 -13.96
CA ARG A 51 22.12 -16.95 -13.95
C ARG A 51 22.99 -18.10 -14.47
N SER A 52 22.86 -19.28 -13.88
CA SER A 52 23.39 -20.50 -14.51
C SER A 52 22.65 -20.76 -15.83
N GLY A 53 23.25 -21.55 -16.73
CA GLY A 53 22.75 -21.78 -18.09
C GLY A 53 21.43 -22.57 -18.15
N GLU A 54 21.37 -23.61 -18.98
CA GLU A 54 20.15 -24.41 -19.14
C GLU A 54 19.60 -24.94 -17.81
N LYS A 55 18.26 -24.90 -17.64
CA LYS A 55 17.58 -25.44 -16.47
C LYS A 55 17.81 -26.93 -16.35
N ARG A 56 18.48 -27.36 -15.28
CA ARG A 56 18.74 -28.77 -14.95
C ARG A 56 17.98 -29.15 -13.70
N ILE A 57 17.30 -30.29 -13.79
CA ILE A 57 16.55 -30.88 -12.69
C ILE A 57 17.34 -32.08 -12.17
N VAL A 58 17.47 -32.18 -10.85
CA VAL A 58 18.10 -33.30 -10.16
C VAL A 58 17.27 -34.56 -10.42
N SER A 59 17.88 -35.59 -11.03
CA SER A 59 17.19 -36.81 -11.45
C SER A 59 17.13 -37.91 -10.38
N GLN A 60 17.91 -37.75 -9.30
CA GLN A 60 17.94 -38.67 -8.16
C GLN A 60 16.90 -38.26 -7.10
N PRO A 61 16.38 -39.22 -6.31
CA PRO A 61 15.44 -38.90 -5.24
C PRO A 61 16.03 -37.92 -4.22
N MET A 62 15.25 -36.93 -3.83
CA MET A 62 15.66 -35.86 -2.91
C MET A 62 15.14 -36.09 -1.50
N LYS A 63 15.91 -35.62 -0.50
CA LYS A 63 15.48 -35.53 0.90
C LYS A 63 15.12 -34.10 1.27
N PHE A 64 13.87 -33.84 1.62
CA PHE A 64 13.43 -32.53 2.07
C PHE A 64 13.12 -32.52 3.57
N VAL A 65 13.59 -31.50 4.27
CA VAL A 65 13.04 -31.16 5.60
C VAL A 65 12.26 -29.88 5.48
N VAL A 66 10.96 -29.95 5.75
CA VAL A 66 10.08 -28.78 5.74
C VAL A 66 9.96 -28.25 7.16
N LEU A 67 10.37 -27.00 7.36
CA LEU A 67 10.18 -26.22 8.57
C LEU A 67 8.94 -25.35 8.40
N ILE A 68 7.86 -25.68 9.11
CA ILE A 68 6.66 -24.86 9.12
C ILE A 68 6.59 -24.04 10.41
N ASP A 69 6.52 -22.72 10.25
CA ASP A 69 6.37 -21.81 11.39
C ASP A 69 4.96 -21.96 11.97
N THR A 70 4.90 -22.24 13.26
CA THR A 70 3.66 -22.42 14.03
C THR A 70 3.58 -21.45 15.21
N SER A 71 4.34 -20.37 15.18
CA SER A 71 4.33 -19.30 16.15
C SER A 71 3.03 -18.52 16.16
N ALA A 72 2.90 -17.60 17.13
CA ALA A 72 1.69 -16.80 17.31
C ALA A 72 1.39 -15.84 16.15
N SER A 73 2.37 -15.47 15.31
CA SER A 73 2.14 -14.65 14.11
C SER A 73 1.50 -15.45 12.97
N GLN A 74 1.58 -16.78 13.01
CA GLN A 74 1.12 -17.70 11.96
C GLN A 74 -0.26 -18.29 12.29
N ILE A 75 -1.21 -17.43 12.66
CA ILE A 75 -2.62 -17.78 12.96
C ILE A 75 -3.57 -17.24 11.89
N GLY A 76 -4.82 -17.71 11.89
CA GLY A 76 -5.84 -17.25 10.94
C GLY A 76 -5.45 -17.53 9.48
N GLU A 77 -5.61 -16.53 8.62
CA GLU A 77 -5.37 -16.66 7.17
C GLU A 77 -3.96 -17.11 6.81
N HIS A 78 -2.94 -16.64 7.56
CA HIS A 78 -1.56 -17.07 7.34
C HIS A 78 -1.40 -18.56 7.59
N ARG A 79 -2.04 -19.11 8.64
CA ARG A 79 -2.02 -20.55 8.92
C ARG A 79 -2.66 -21.35 7.80
N GLU A 80 -3.83 -20.92 7.34
CA GLU A 80 -4.56 -21.59 6.27
C GLU A 80 -3.74 -21.61 4.97
N LEU A 81 -3.13 -20.47 4.61
CA LEU A 81 -2.25 -20.37 3.45
C LEU A 81 -0.99 -21.23 3.63
N GLY A 82 -0.30 -21.14 4.75
CA GLY A 82 0.90 -21.93 5.03
C GLY A 82 0.64 -23.44 4.96
N PHE A 83 -0.52 -23.89 5.47
CA PHE A 83 -0.94 -25.30 5.39
C PHE A 83 -1.31 -25.70 3.96
N SER A 84 -1.97 -24.81 3.21
CA SER A 84 -2.24 -25.03 1.79
C SER A 84 -0.96 -25.13 0.96
N VAL A 85 0.06 -24.32 1.26
CA VAL A 85 1.36 -24.36 0.60
C VAL A 85 2.09 -25.66 0.93
N LEU A 86 2.11 -26.06 2.20
CA LEU A 86 2.69 -27.34 2.63
C LEU A 86 2.00 -28.52 1.93
N ASP A 87 0.67 -28.55 1.92
CA ASP A 87 -0.12 -29.62 1.32
C ASP A 87 0.14 -29.74 -0.19
N SER A 88 0.23 -28.60 -0.89
CA SER A 88 0.56 -28.57 -2.32
C SER A 88 2.02 -28.94 -2.60
N PHE A 89 2.96 -28.46 -1.79
CA PHE A 89 4.38 -28.83 -1.89
C PHE A 89 4.54 -30.34 -1.77
N LEU A 90 3.99 -30.96 -0.72
CA LEU A 90 4.04 -32.40 -0.52
C LEU A 90 3.35 -33.18 -1.66
N GLY A 91 2.27 -32.64 -2.22
CA GLY A 91 1.58 -33.25 -3.36
C GLY A 91 2.30 -33.10 -4.71
N ALA A 92 3.26 -32.18 -4.83
CA ALA A 92 4.02 -31.92 -6.04
C ALA A 92 5.38 -32.64 -6.09
N LEU A 93 5.84 -33.19 -4.96
CA LEU A 93 7.05 -34.01 -4.88
C LEU A 93 6.86 -35.36 -5.58
N ALA A 94 7.96 -35.97 -6.02
CA ALA A 94 7.93 -37.29 -6.64
C ALA A 94 7.76 -38.39 -5.58
N ASP A 95 7.11 -39.50 -5.93
CA ASP A 95 6.82 -40.60 -4.98
C ASP A 95 8.07 -41.24 -4.34
N ASN A 96 9.22 -41.13 -5.00
CA ASN A 96 10.50 -41.64 -4.51
C ASN A 96 11.25 -40.64 -3.61
N ASP A 97 10.83 -39.38 -3.55
CA ASP A 97 11.39 -38.41 -2.61
C ASP A 97 11.08 -38.81 -1.17
N GLN A 98 11.89 -38.29 -0.24
CA GLN A 98 11.69 -38.51 1.18
C GLN A 98 11.57 -37.17 1.89
N VAL A 99 10.51 -37.01 2.67
CA VAL A 99 10.23 -35.74 3.34
C VAL A 99 9.97 -35.95 4.83
N ALA A 100 10.49 -35.02 5.63
CA ALA A 100 10.17 -34.87 7.04
C ALA A 100 9.64 -33.46 7.29
N VAL A 101 8.58 -33.33 8.09
CA VAL A 101 8.00 -32.02 8.43
C VAL A 101 8.23 -31.74 9.90
N LEU A 102 8.79 -30.58 10.21
CA LEU A 102 9.02 -30.07 11.56
C LEU A 102 8.23 -28.78 11.74
N ALA A 103 7.48 -28.68 12.83
CA ALA A 103 6.93 -27.41 13.29
C ALA A 103 8.01 -26.65 14.06
N VAL A 104 8.11 -25.35 13.81
CA VAL A 104 9.05 -24.44 14.47
C VAL A 104 8.28 -23.36 15.23
N ASP A 105 8.57 -23.22 16.51
CA ASP A 105 8.20 -22.10 17.36
C ASP A 105 9.35 -21.84 18.34
N VAL A 106 9.13 -21.84 19.65
CA VAL A 106 10.19 -21.78 20.67
C VAL A 106 11.05 -23.05 20.62
N LYS A 107 10.48 -24.17 20.17
CA LYS A 107 11.18 -25.44 19.96
C LYS A 107 10.81 -26.07 18.62
N THR A 108 11.61 -27.04 18.20
CA THR A 108 11.32 -27.89 17.07
C THR A 108 10.51 -29.12 17.50
N ALA A 109 9.46 -29.44 16.74
CA ALA A 109 8.63 -30.63 16.98
C ALA A 109 8.35 -31.38 15.67
N ALA A 110 8.50 -32.70 15.68
CA ALA A 110 8.32 -33.53 14.49
C ALA A 110 6.83 -33.74 14.16
N MET A 111 6.41 -33.29 12.98
CA MET A 111 5.07 -33.48 12.43
C MET A 111 4.98 -34.76 11.56
N THR A 112 6.10 -35.44 11.35
CA THR A 112 6.19 -36.75 10.68
C THR A 112 7.01 -37.73 11.51
N ASP A 113 6.90 -39.03 11.24
CA ASP A 113 7.73 -40.06 11.87
C ASP A 113 9.06 -40.22 11.12
N GLY A 114 9.87 -39.17 11.16
CA GLY A 114 11.11 -39.07 10.38
C GLY A 114 10.84 -38.84 8.90
N PHE A 115 11.70 -39.41 8.04
CA PHE A 115 11.55 -39.35 6.59
C PHE A 115 10.54 -40.38 6.09
N GLN A 116 9.55 -39.91 5.35
CA GLN A 116 8.45 -40.70 4.79
C GLN A 116 8.29 -40.38 3.29
N ALA A 117 7.53 -41.20 2.56
CA ALA A 117 7.08 -40.81 1.22
C ALA A 117 6.17 -39.57 1.31
N PRO A 118 6.11 -38.70 0.28
CA PRO A 118 5.36 -37.44 0.35
C PRO A 118 3.87 -37.63 0.67
N THR A 119 3.25 -38.67 0.12
CA THR A 119 1.85 -39.03 0.38
C THR A 119 1.60 -39.37 1.85
N ASP A 120 2.48 -40.15 2.48
CA ASP A 120 2.36 -40.51 3.90
C ASP A 120 2.65 -39.32 4.82
N ALA A 121 3.63 -38.51 4.45
CA ALA A 121 3.96 -37.28 5.16
C ALA A 121 2.81 -36.28 5.14
N ARG A 122 2.10 -36.15 4.01
CA ARG A 122 0.93 -35.28 3.87
C ARG A 122 -0.18 -35.65 4.87
N VAL A 123 -0.47 -36.94 5.02
CA VAL A 123 -1.48 -37.42 5.98
C VAL A 123 -1.03 -37.17 7.41
N THR A 124 0.19 -37.60 7.75
CA THR A 124 0.72 -37.52 9.12
C THR A 124 0.89 -36.07 9.59
N ALA A 125 1.46 -35.21 8.74
CA ALA A 125 1.71 -33.82 9.06
C ALA A 125 0.40 -33.06 9.26
N LYS A 126 -0.60 -33.27 8.39
CA LYS A 126 -1.92 -32.65 8.52
C LYS A 126 -2.57 -32.97 9.86
N GLU A 127 -2.62 -34.26 10.24
CA GLU A 127 -3.22 -34.68 11.51
C GLU A 127 -2.54 -34.03 12.72
N ARG A 128 -1.20 -33.99 12.74
CA ARG A 128 -0.44 -33.40 13.86
C ARG A 128 -0.52 -31.87 13.88
N LEU A 129 -0.51 -31.23 12.72
CA LEU A 129 -0.62 -29.77 12.59
C LEU A 129 -2.01 -29.27 12.98
N ASP A 130 -3.08 -29.99 12.63
CA ASP A 130 -4.45 -29.65 13.02
C ASP A 130 -4.64 -29.65 14.55
N GLN A 131 -3.91 -30.52 15.26
CA GLN A 131 -3.93 -30.61 16.73
C GLN A 131 -2.99 -29.61 17.42
N ARG A 132 -2.09 -28.96 16.68
CA ARG A 132 -1.05 -28.10 17.26
C ARG A 132 -1.59 -26.71 17.53
N PHE A 133 -1.57 -26.30 18.79
CA PHE A 133 -1.89 -24.93 19.20
C PHE A 133 -0.73 -23.97 18.86
N PRO A 134 -0.96 -22.93 18.04
CA PRO A 134 0.08 -21.96 17.70
C PRO A 134 0.34 -21.03 18.89
N ALA A 135 1.52 -21.14 19.49
CA ALA A 135 1.90 -20.31 20.63
C ALA A 135 3.41 -20.03 20.66
N GLY A 136 3.76 -18.84 21.11
CA GLY A 136 5.15 -18.42 21.31
C GLY A 136 5.77 -17.74 20.10
N ALA A 137 7.08 -17.48 20.22
CA ALA A 137 7.91 -16.86 19.20
C ALA A 137 8.77 -17.90 18.48
N THR A 138 9.19 -17.61 17.25
CA THR A 138 9.98 -18.53 16.42
C THR A 138 11.48 -18.49 16.77
N ASN A 139 12.11 -19.64 16.95
CA ASN A 139 13.56 -19.83 17.00
C ASN A 139 14.02 -20.52 15.71
N LEU A 140 14.34 -19.72 14.70
CA LEU A 140 14.64 -20.24 13.37
C LEU A 140 15.99 -20.98 13.33
N LEU A 141 16.99 -20.52 14.10
CA LEU A 141 18.30 -21.19 14.20
C LEU A 141 18.13 -22.63 14.67
N ASN A 142 17.37 -22.86 15.74
CA ASN A 142 17.10 -24.22 16.23
C ASN A 142 16.38 -25.08 15.19
N GLY A 143 15.45 -24.49 14.44
CA GLY A 143 14.79 -25.11 13.28
C GLY A 143 15.77 -25.61 12.24
N LEU A 144 16.66 -24.73 11.79
CA LEU A 144 17.65 -25.02 10.74
C LEU A 144 18.70 -26.04 11.21
N GLU A 145 19.17 -25.96 12.46
CA GLU A 145 20.08 -26.94 13.04
C GLU A 145 19.44 -28.33 13.15
N ALA A 146 18.18 -28.40 13.59
CA ALA A 146 17.43 -29.66 13.65
C ALA A 146 17.23 -30.26 12.26
N ALA A 147 16.90 -29.43 11.26
CA ALA A 147 16.76 -29.86 9.87
C ALA A 147 18.08 -30.40 9.31
N LYS A 148 19.19 -29.68 9.50
CA LYS A 148 20.53 -30.11 9.10
C LYS A 148 20.91 -31.43 9.77
N SER A 149 20.69 -31.56 11.08
CA SER A 149 20.97 -32.80 11.81
C SER A 149 20.15 -33.99 11.30
N LEU A 150 18.91 -33.75 10.88
CA LEU A 150 18.04 -34.79 10.34
C LEU A 150 18.49 -35.23 8.94
N LEU A 151 18.92 -34.28 8.09
CA LEU A 151 19.43 -34.55 6.75
C LEU A 151 20.75 -35.34 6.75
N GLY A 152 21.61 -35.14 7.75
CA GLY A 152 22.91 -35.80 7.86
C GLY A 152 23.80 -35.53 6.65
N ASP A 153 24.52 -36.55 6.16
CA ASP A 153 25.45 -36.42 5.02
C ASP A 153 24.77 -36.57 3.64
N SER A 154 23.44 -36.39 3.56
CA SER A 154 22.70 -36.58 2.30
C SER A 154 23.06 -35.50 1.27
N LYS A 155 23.68 -35.92 0.16
CA LYS A 155 24.11 -35.03 -0.93
C LYS A 155 22.97 -34.58 -1.87
N ALA A 156 21.79 -35.16 -1.71
CA ALA A 156 20.58 -34.86 -2.48
C ALA A 156 19.52 -34.38 -1.49
N SER A 157 19.67 -33.17 -0.98
CA SER A 157 18.80 -32.67 0.08
C SER A 157 18.52 -31.19 -0.02
N GLY A 158 17.46 -30.74 0.65
CA GLY A 158 17.09 -29.33 0.75
C GLY A 158 16.25 -29.07 1.99
N ILE A 159 16.29 -27.84 2.47
CA ILE A 159 15.42 -27.36 3.55
C ILE A 159 14.39 -26.41 2.94
N VAL A 160 13.12 -26.54 3.33
CA VAL A 160 12.05 -25.63 2.92
C VAL A 160 11.45 -24.98 4.15
N TYR A 161 11.50 -23.66 4.23
CA TYR A 161 10.89 -22.87 5.30
C TYR A 161 9.59 -22.22 4.83
N ILE A 162 8.53 -22.34 5.63
CA ILE A 162 7.23 -21.71 5.40
C ILE A 162 6.89 -20.88 6.64
N GLY A 163 6.93 -19.55 6.54
CA GLY A 163 6.68 -18.65 7.67
C GLY A 163 7.13 -17.22 7.39
N ASP A 164 7.06 -16.34 8.38
CA ASP A 164 7.43 -14.92 8.21
C ASP A 164 8.96 -14.67 8.18
N GLY A 165 9.74 -15.63 8.67
CA GLY A 165 11.20 -15.58 8.72
C GLY A 165 11.74 -14.84 9.95
N MET A 166 10.87 -14.42 10.87
CA MET A 166 11.29 -13.78 12.11
C MET A 166 11.89 -14.84 13.05
N SER A 167 13.02 -14.54 13.70
CA SER A 167 13.60 -15.40 14.75
C SER A 167 13.48 -14.70 16.12
N ALA A 168 12.26 -14.37 16.53
CA ALA A 168 12.02 -13.54 17.72
C ALA A 168 12.34 -14.24 19.06
N ALA A 169 12.37 -15.58 19.12
CA ALA A 169 12.77 -16.32 20.31
C ALA A 169 14.29 -16.40 20.50
N HIS A 170 15.06 -16.28 19.42
CA HIS A 170 16.54 -16.21 19.46
C HIS A 170 17.03 -15.39 18.27
N LEU A 171 17.50 -14.17 18.55
CA LEU A 171 18.11 -13.33 17.53
C LEU A 171 19.44 -13.94 17.10
N ILE A 172 19.51 -14.42 15.86
CA ILE A 172 20.68 -15.08 15.28
C ILE A 172 21.84 -14.08 15.22
N GLN A 173 22.93 -14.37 15.92
CA GLN A 173 24.11 -13.53 15.94
C GLN A 173 24.93 -13.72 14.65
N LEU A 174 25.81 -12.77 14.33
CA LEU A 174 26.60 -12.80 13.10
C LEU A 174 27.47 -14.07 12.97
N ASP A 175 28.13 -14.47 14.06
CA ASP A 175 28.99 -15.67 14.06
C ASP A 175 28.18 -16.96 13.91
N GLU A 176 27.02 -17.04 14.56
CA GLU A 176 26.07 -18.15 14.41
C GLU A 176 25.57 -18.24 12.97
N MET A 177 25.21 -17.10 12.37
CA MET A 177 24.76 -17.03 10.99
C MET A 177 25.86 -17.48 10.03
N ARG A 178 27.10 -16.99 10.22
CA ARG A 178 28.26 -17.37 9.40
C ARG A 178 28.55 -18.85 9.48
N GLN A 179 28.53 -19.40 10.69
CA GLN A 179 28.76 -20.81 10.93
C GLN A 179 27.66 -21.64 10.23
N LEU A 180 26.39 -21.31 10.46
CA LEU A 180 25.26 -22.03 9.89
C LEU A 180 25.29 -22.04 8.35
N THR A 181 25.47 -20.88 7.70
CA THR A 181 25.49 -20.83 6.23
C THR A 181 26.71 -21.50 5.63
N THR A 182 27.87 -21.40 6.27
CA THR A 182 29.08 -22.12 5.84
C THR A 182 28.86 -23.62 5.91
N GLU A 183 28.33 -24.12 7.03
CA GLU A 183 28.07 -25.54 7.20
C GLU A 183 27.01 -26.08 6.22
N LEU A 184 25.94 -25.32 5.96
CA LEU A 184 24.90 -25.70 4.99
C LEU A 184 25.44 -25.67 3.56
N ARG A 185 26.24 -24.66 3.19
CA ARG A 185 26.88 -24.54 1.88
C ARG A 185 27.88 -25.67 1.64
N ASP A 186 28.71 -25.99 2.62
CA ASP A 186 29.71 -27.08 2.53
C ASP A 186 29.02 -28.44 2.41
N ALA A 187 27.89 -28.63 3.12
CA ALA A 187 27.03 -29.81 3.00
C ALA A 187 26.19 -29.81 1.71
N LYS A 188 26.19 -28.71 0.95
CA LYS A 188 25.38 -28.48 -0.26
C LYS A 188 23.86 -28.59 -0.02
N ILE A 189 23.40 -28.04 1.11
CA ILE A 189 22.00 -28.04 1.53
C ILE A 189 21.39 -26.66 1.28
N PRO A 190 20.66 -26.45 0.17
CA PRO A 190 19.96 -25.20 -0.10
C PRO A 190 18.77 -24.99 0.85
N VAL A 191 18.58 -23.75 1.29
CA VAL A 191 17.46 -23.32 2.14
C VAL A 191 16.46 -22.51 1.33
N HIS A 192 15.37 -23.15 0.93
CA HIS A 192 14.24 -22.53 0.25
C HIS A 192 13.29 -21.91 1.27
N SER A 193 12.61 -20.84 0.91
CA SER A 193 11.73 -20.12 1.83
C SER A 193 10.55 -19.50 1.11
N PHE A 194 9.38 -19.63 1.73
CA PHE A 194 8.20 -18.84 1.41
C PHE A 194 7.90 -17.91 2.57
N ALA A 195 8.09 -16.62 2.32
CA ALA A 195 7.84 -15.54 3.26
C ALA A 195 6.33 -15.27 3.33
N LEU A 196 5.74 -15.64 4.47
CA LEU A 196 4.31 -15.68 4.71
C LEU A 196 3.92 -14.63 5.76
N GLY A 197 2.96 -13.77 5.41
CA GLY A 197 2.40 -12.76 6.30
C GLY A 197 2.77 -11.32 5.93
N SER A 198 2.21 -10.36 6.68
CA SER A 198 2.40 -8.93 6.41
C SER A 198 3.73 -8.36 6.92
N ASN A 199 4.41 -9.06 7.83
CA ASN A 199 5.65 -8.61 8.46
C ASN A 199 6.73 -9.68 8.36
N THR A 200 7.36 -9.78 7.19
CA THR A 200 8.34 -10.81 6.86
C THR A 200 9.78 -10.31 6.93
N ASP A 201 10.70 -11.09 7.48
CA ASP A 201 12.15 -10.82 7.42
C ASP A 201 12.77 -11.39 6.13
N LEU A 202 12.48 -10.72 5.00
CA LEU A 202 13.05 -11.09 3.70
C LEU A 202 14.56 -10.96 3.66
N ARG A 203 15.18 -10.15 4.53
CA ARG A 203 16.63 -10.01 4.58
C ARG A 203 17.28 -11.27 5.13
N LEU A 204 16.73 -11.83 6.21
CA LEU A 204 17.20 -13.10 6.77
C LEU A 204 16.97 -14.26 5.79
N LEU A 205 15.74 -14.40 5.26
CA LEU A 205 15.42 -15.45 4.28
C LEU A 205 16.26 -15.33 3.01
N GLY A 206 16.46 -14.11 2.53
CA GLY A 206 17.37 -13.79 1.43
C GLY A 206 18.81 -14.17 1.73
N THR A 207 19.30 -13.95 2.96
CA THR A 207 20.68 -14.28 3.34
C THR A 207 20.88 -15.80 3.34
N LEU A 208 19.93 -16.53 3.92
CA LEU A 208 19.93 -18.00 3.89
C LEU A 208 19.95 -18.53 2.46
N ALA A 209 19.06 -18.04 1.60
CA ALA A 209 18.97 -18.50 0.22
C ALA A 209 20.19 -18.08 -0.62
N GLN A 210 20.71 -16.86 -0.44
CA GLN A 210 21.89 -16.36 -1.16
C GLN A 210 23.11 -17.22 -0.85
N GLU A 211 23.37 -17.50 0.42
CA GLU A 211 24.55 -18.22 0.88
C GLU A 211 24.50 -19.74 0.60
N THR A 212 23.32 -20.34 0.66
CA THR A 212 23.14 -21.81 0.53
C THR A 212 22.68 -22.26 -0.85
N GLY A 213 22.33 -21.32 -1.74
CA GLY A 213 21.73 -21.68 -3.04
C GLY A 213 20.26 -22.05 -2.95
N GLY A 214 19.54 -21.51 -1.95
CA GLY A 214 18.10 -21.67 -1.78
C GLY A 214 17.25 -20.88 -2.79
N PHE A 215 15.96 -20.71 -2.56
CA PHE A 215 15.06 -19.87 -3.35
C PHE A 215 14.09 -19.15 -2.42
N VAL A 216 13.79 -17.86 -2.66
CA VAL A 216 12.87 -17.08 -1.82
C VAL A 216 11.65 -16.66 -2.62
N MET A 217 10.49 -16.99 -2.08
CA MET A 217 9.19 -16.53 -2.55
C MET A 217 8.57 -15.62 -1.49
N GLN A 218 7.77 -14.65 -1.92
CA GLN A 218 7.02 -13.78 -1.03
C GLN A 218 5.53 -13.94 -1.32
N ASP A 219 4.73 -13.91 -0.26
CA ASP A 219 3.29 -13.79 -0.36
C ASP A 219 2.89 -12.50 -1.11
N ARG A 220 2.02 -12.64 -2.11
CA ARG A 220 1.48 -11.55 -2.93
C ARG A 220 -0.02 -11.76 -2.98
N GLU A 221 -0.81 -10.68 -2.99
CA GLU A 221 -2.28 -10.70 -2.91
C GLU A 221 -2.98 -11.62 -3.94
N THR A 222 -2.31 -11.97 -5.04
CA THR A 222 -2.83 -12.85 -6.10
C THR A 222 -2.49 -14.33 -5.93
N ASN A 223 -1.68 -14.70 -4.94
CA ASN A 223 -1.11 -16.04 -4.85
C ASN A 223 -2.11 -17.05 -4.31
N GLN A 224 -2.17 -18.23 -4.95
CA GLN A 224 -2.87 -19.40 -4.43
C GLN A 224 -1.86 -20.36 -3.81
N GLY A 225 -2.17 -20.91 -2.63
CA GLY A 225 -1.27 -21.85 -1.94
C GLY A 225 -0.91 -23.08 -2.78
N SER A 226 -1.80 -23.51 -3.67
CA SER A 226 -1.55 -24.57 -4.66
C SER A 226 -0.38 -24.24 -5.59
N GLN A 227 -0.38 -23.06 -6.19
CA GLN A 227 0.67 -22.62 -7.12
C GLN A 227 2.02 -22.46 -6.40
N ILE A 228 2.02 -21.84 -5.22
CA ILE A 228 3.26 -21.62 -4.45
C ILE A 228 3.91 -22.96 -4.08
N GLY A 229 3.12 -23.93 -3.59
CA GLY A 229 3.67 -25.23 -3.22
C GLY A 229 4.30 -25.97 -4.40
N GLN A 230 3.71 -25.87 -5.60
CA GLN A 230 4.26 -26.44 -6.83
C GLN A 230 5.57 -25.74 -7.22
N GLU A 231 5.61 -24.41 -7.22
CA GLU A 231 6.81 -23.64 -7.53
C GLU A 231 7.96 -23.92 -6.55
N LEU A 232 7.67 -24.08 -5.25
CA LEU A 232 8.65 -24.49 -4.24
C LEU A 232 9.18 -25.91 -4.48
N ALA A 233 8.31 -26.85 -4.85
CA ALA A 233 8.72 -28.22 -5.16
C ALA A 233 9.60 -28.28 -6.41
N GLU A 234 9.25 -27.51 -7.44
CA GLU A 234 10.10 -27.36 -8.63
C GLU A 234 11.46 -26.73 -8.29
N ALA A 235 11.46 -25.64 -7.51
CA ALA A 235 12.70 -25.00 -7.07
C ALA A 235 13.57 -25.95 -6.23
N GLY A 236 12.97 -26.78 -5.37
CA GLY A 236 13.69 -27.80 -4.60
C GLY A 236 14.45 -28.81 -5.47
N HIS A 237 14.00 -29.04 -6.70
CA HIS A 237 14.57 -30.01 -7.64
C HIS A 237 15.54 -29.40 -8.66
N VAL A 238 15.68 -28.08 -8.73
CA VAL A 238 16.66 -27.44 -9.63
C VAL A 238 18.07 -27.68 -9.09
N GLU A 239 18.99 -28.09 -9.97
CA GLU A 239 20.39 -28.30 -9.63
C GLU A 239 21.04 -26.98 -9.17
N VAL A 240 21.70 -27.04 -8.02
CA VAL A 240 22.52 -25.93 -7.48
C VAL A 240 23.98 -26.20 -7.80
N GLU A 241 24.58 -25.27 -8.53
CA GLU A 241 26.01 -25.26 -8.84
C GLU A 241 26.77 -24.59 -7.68
N TYR A 242 27.90 -25.16 -7.27
CA TYR A 242 28.72 -24.62 -6.17
C TYR A 242 30.12 -24.29 -6.70
N PRO A 243 30.32 -23.06 -7.22
CA PRO A 243 31.60 -22.62 -7.73
C PRO A 243 32.69 -22.62 -6.67
N THR A 244 33.94 -22.83 -7.10
CA THR A 244 35.13 -22.76 -6.24
C THR A 244 35.84 -21.42 -6.32
N ASN A 245 35.61 -20.65 -7.38
CA ASN A 245 36.20 -19.33 -7.55
C ASN A 245 35.29 -18.43 -8.39
N VAL A 246 35.28 -17.13 -8.09
CA VAL A 246 34.58 -16.09 -8.85
C VAL A 246 35.45 -14.84 -8.93
N THR A 247 35.64 -14.29 -10.13
CA THR A 247 36.36 -13.03 -10.30
C THR A 247 35.69 -12.14 -11.32
N PHE A 248 35.72 -10.83 -11.11
CA PHE A 248 35.10 -9.86 -12.00
C PHE A 248 36.08 -8.77 -12.44
N GLY A 249 36.96 -9.12 -13.38
CA GLY A 249 38.02 -8.23 -13.83
C GLY A 249 38.89 -7.74 -12.66
N THR A 250 38.94 -6.42 -12.44
CA THR A 250 39.64 -5.79 -11.31
C THR A 250 38.69 -5.29 -10.22
N ALA A 251 37.38 -5.56 -10.32
CA ALA A 251 36.41 -5.13 -9.33
C ALA A 251 36.42 -6.08 -8.13
N ASN A 252 36.28 -5.51 -6.93
CA ASN A 252 36.10 -6.27 -5.70
C ASN A 252 34.65 -6.73 -5.62
N LEU A 253 34.41 -8.03 -5.41
CA LEU A 253 33.08 -8.59 -5.23
C LEU A 253 32.73 -8.68 -3.74
N LEU A 254 31.45 -8.49 -3.44
CA LEU A 254 30.86 -8.68 -2.11
C LEU A 254 29.60 -9.55 -2.25
N PRO A 255 29.55 -10.74 -1.61
CA PRO A 255 30.64 -11.36 -0.85
C PRO A 255 31.85 -11.71 -1.73
N ALA A 256 33.03 -11.80 -1.11
CA ALA A 256 34.27 -12.15 -1.80
C ALA A 256 34.36 -13.66 -2.10
N HIS A 257 33.69 -14.48 -1.28
CA HIS A 257 33.63 -15.92 -1.50
C HIS A 257 32.60 -16.30 -2.58
N PRO A 258 32.78 -17.43 -3.30
CA PRO A 258 31.83 -17.83 -4.34
C PRO A 258 30.49 -18.27 -3.76
N LEU A 259 29.42 -17.66 -4.26
CA LEU A 259 28.03 -18.02 -3.98
C LEU A 259 27.53 -19.15 -4.89
N PRO A 260 26.63 -20.01 -4.39
CA PRO A 260 25.97 -21.03 -5.21
C PRO A 260 25.12 -20.42 -6.32
N MET A 261 25.10 -21.07 -7.49
CA MET A 261 24.43 -20.61 -8.70
C MET A 261 23.29 -21.54 -9.12
N ARG A 262 22.27 -20.96 -9.76
CA ARG A 262 21.07 -21.69 -10.22
C ARG A 262 20.58 -21.15 -11.55
N SER A 263 19.77 -21.95 -12.24
CA SER A 263 19.19 -21.63 -13.55
C SER A 263 17.80 -20.98 -13.45
N ASP A 264 17.12 -21.11 -12.32
CA ASP A 264 15.77 -20.58 -12.06
C ASP A 264 15.76 -19.21 -11.37
N ARG A 265 16.91 -18.73 -10.88
CA ARG A 265 17.10 -17.38 -10.33
C ARG A 265 18.51 -16.86 -10.50
N GLU A 266 18.67 -15.55 -10.39
CA GLU A 266 19.99 -14.90 -10.40
C GLU A 266 20.73 -15.07 -9.07
N THR A 267 22.04 -15.21 -9.17
CA THR A 267 23.03 -15.01 -8.11
C THR A 267 23.55 -13.59 -8.20
N VAL A 268 23.40 -12.82 -7.13
CA VAL A 268 23.74 -11.40 -7.11
C VAL A 268 25.00 -11.19 -6.27
N TYR A 269 25.96 -10.46 -6.85
CA TYR A 269 27.08 -9.88 -6.12
C TYR A 269 26.97 -8.36 -6.16
N LEU A 270 27.36 -7.70 -5.08
CA LEU A 270 27.74 -6.30 -5.17
C LEU A 270 29.19 -6.20 -5.61
N TYR A 271 29.56 -5.08 -6.23
CA TYR A 271 30.94 -4.82 -6.60
C TYR A 271 31.37 -3.38 -6.32
N GLU A 272 32.66 -3.21 -6.07
CA GLU A 272 33.36 -1.93 -6.01
C GLU A 272 34.51 -1.94 -7.03
N GLY A 273 34.51 -0.97 -7.94
CA GLY A 273 35.52 -0.82 -8.97
C GLY A 273 34.93 -0.46 -10.32
N ASN A 274 35.77 0.12 -11.19
CA ASN A 274 35.35 0.58 -12.51
C ASN A 274 35.09 -0.59 -13.46
N VAL A 275 33.83 -0.76 -13.85
CA VAL A 275 33.37 -1.79 -14.79
C VAL A 275 33.03 -1.13 -16.13
N GLY A 276 33.69 -1.56 -17.20
CA GLY A 276 33.50 -1.07 -18.57
C GLY A 276 33.11 -2.16 -19.56
N GLU A 277 32.87 -1.78 -20.81
CA GLU A 277 32.56 -2.72 -21.90
C GLU A 277 33.70 -3.73 -22.09
N GLY A 278 33.34 -5.00 -22.25
CA GLY A 278 34.31 -6.10 -22.47
C GLY A 278 34.94 -6.68 -21.20
N LEU A 279 34.61 -6.16 -20.01
CA LEU A 279 34.94 -6.83 -18.75
C LEU A 279 34.20 -8.18 -18.69
N LYS A 280 34.84 -9.20 -18.10
CA LYS A 280 34.26 -10.53 -17.97
C LYS A 280 34.18 -10.93 -16.51
N LEU A 281 33.04 -11.49 -16.13
CA LEU A 281 32.91 -12.23 -14.89
C LEU A 281 33.22 -13.69 -15.16
N THR A 282 34.18 -14.25 -14.44
CA THR A 282 34.59 -15.64 -14.60
C THR A 282 34.21 -16.44 -13.37
N VAL A 283 33.56 -17.58 -13.59
CA VAL A 283 33.15 -18.53 -12.56
C VAL A 283 33.87 -19.85 -12.84
N GLU A 284 34.52 -20.40 -11.82
CA GLU A 284 35.18 -21.70 -11.89
C GLU A 284 34.38 -22.74 -11.09
N GLU A 285 34.02 -23.83 -11.74
CA GLU A 285 33.34 -24.96 -11.10
C GLU A 285 33.88 -26.29 -11.65
N ARG A 286 34.26 -27.22 -10.77
CA ARG A 286 34.78 -28.55 -11.14
C ARG A 286 35.94 -28.50 -12.17
N GLY A 287 36.75 -27.44 -12.15
CA GLY A 287 37.86 -27.21 -13.08
C GLY A 287 37.46 -26.65 -14.45
N ALA A 288 36.18 -26.39 -14.70
CA ALA A 288 35.69 -25.69 -15.88
C ALA A 288 35.51 -24.19 -15.57
N VAL A 289 36.01 -23.34 -16.46
CA VAL A 289 35.88 -21.88 -16.33
C VAL A 289 34.82 -21.38 -17.29
N ARG A 290 33.73 -20.80 -16.76
CA ARG A 290 32.70 -20.10 -17.52
C ARG A 290 32.97 -18.60 -17.45
N SER A 291 32.82 -17.90 -18.57
CA SER A 291 33.04 -16.45 -18.68
C SER A 291 31.80 -15.76 -19.21
N PHE A 292 31.31 -14.77 -18.48
CA PHE A 292 30.14 -13.96 -18.81
C PHE A 292 30.62 -12.56 -19.16
N ALA A 293 30.30 -12.07 -20.36
CA ALA A 293 30.74 -10.76 -20.82
C ALA A 293 29.75 -9.67 -20.38
N VAL A 294 30.28 -8.50 -20.02
CA VAL A 294 29.46 -7.30 -19.79
C VAL A 294 29.16 -6.64 -21.13
N ASP A 295 27.94 -6.82 -21.61
CA ASP A 295 27.40 -6.10 -22.76
C ASP A 295 26.83 -4.74 -22.29
N SER A 296 27.13 -3.67 -23.04
CA SER A 296 26.87 -2.25 -22.78
C SER A 296 26.19 -1.90 -21.44
N PRO A 297 26.95 -1.49 -20.39
CA PRO A 297 26.40 -1.25 -19.06
C PRO A 297 25.41 -0.08 -19.06
N VAL A 298 24.15 -0.32 -18.66
CA VAL A 298 23.12 0.72 -18.53
C VAL A 298 23.41 1.56 -17.28
N ARG A 299 23.80 2.82 -17.47
CA ARG A 299 24.04 3.78 -16.39
C ARG A 299 22.76 4.54 -16.06
N ALA A 300 22.10 4.17 -14.98
CA ALA A 300 20.90 4.83 -14.48
C ALA A 300 21.23 5.77 -13.31
N GLN A 301 20.46 6.85 -13.17
CA GLN A 301 20.44 7.68 -11.96
C GLN A 301 19.57 6.99 -10.89
N GLY A 302 19.84 7.21 -9.60
CA GLY A 302 19.08 6.61 -8.48
C GLY A 302 19.70 5.35 -7.85
N ASN A 303 20.88 4.91 -8.28
CA ASN A 303 21.56 3.73 -7.73
C ASN A 303 22.46 4.02 -6.50
N THR A 304 22.30 5.17 -5.83
CA THR A 304 23.13 5.58 -4.67
C THR A 304 23.11 4.54 -3.54
N PHE A 305 22.00 3.82 -3.38
CA PHE A 305 21.84 2.74 -2.41
C PHE A 305 22.91 1.65 -2.51
N LEU A 306 23.48 1.40 -3.70
CA LEU A 306 24.48 0.35 -3.92
C LEU A 306 25.78 0.64 -3.15
N LYS A 307 26.21 1.90 -3.09
CA LYS A 307 27.38 2.32 -2.28
C LYS A 307 27.11 2.08 -0.80
N HIS A 308 25.93 2.50 -0.32
CA HIS A 308 25.54 2.34 1.08
C HIS A 308 25.43 0.86 1.47
N MET A 309 24.79 0.03 0.64
CA MET A 309 24.70 -1.42 0.87
C MET A 309 26.08 -2.09 0.88
N TYR A 310 26.96 -1.74 -0.07
CA TYR A 310 28.31 -2.29 -0.12
C TYR A 310 29.07 -1.96 1.17
N ARG A 311 29.15 -0.68 1.54
CA ARG A 311 29.90 -0.23 2.72
C ARG A 311 29.38 -0.82 4.03
N ASN A 312 28.06 -0.92 4.17
CA ASN A 312 27.46 -1.48 5.40
C ASN A 312 27.68 -2.98 5.56
N ASN A 313 27.94 -3.70 4.47
CA ASN A 313 28.12 -5.16 4.52
C ASN A 313 29.57 -5.59 4.23
N GLU A 314 30.48 -4.66 3.95
CA GLU A 314 31.90 -4.92 3.69
C GLU A 314 32.59 -5.57 4.89
N SER A 315 32.35 -5.05 6.10
CA SER A 315 32.95 -5.56 7.35
C SER A 315 32.55 -6.99 7.71
N VAL A 316 31.46 -7.49 7.12
CA VAL A 316 30.90 -8.82 7.37
C VAL A 316 31.00 -9.74 6.15
N ASP A 317 31.76 -9.37 5.12
CA ASP A 317 31.90 -10.10 3.86
C ASP A 317 30.55 -10.42 3.21
N GLY A 318 29.65 -9.43 3.14
CA GLY A 318 28.35 -9.58 2.47
C GLY A 318 27.31 -10.38 3.25
N LEU A 319 27.66 -10.94 4.42
CA LEU A 319 26.76 -11.71 5.27
C LEU A 319 25.68 -10.78 5.83
N GLY A 320 24.48 -10.83 5.24
CA GLY A 320 23.38 -9.92 5.54
C GLY A 320 22.95 -9.02 4.36
N LEU A 321 23.51 -9.21 3.16
CA LEU A 321 22.99 -8.56 1.95
C LEU A 321 21.57 -9.02 1.63
N GLY A 322 21.32 -10.33 1.72
CA GLY A 322 20.00 -10.93 1.49
C GLY A 322 19.50 -10.80 0.05
N LEU A 323 20.39 -10.78 -0.93
CA LEU A 323 20.07 -10.53 -2.34
C LEU A 323 19.93 -11.85 -3.11
N ALA A 324 18.92 -12.64 -2.77
CA ALA A 324 18.68 -13.95 -3.38
C ALA A 324 17.92 -13.91 -4.72
N ALA A 325 18.02 -12.82 -5.49
CA ALA A 325 17.65 -12.65 -6.91
C ALA A 325 17.63 -11.14 -7.23
N ASP A 326 17.52 -10.77 -8.52
CA ASP A 326 17.48 -9.35 -8.91
C ASP A 326 16.26 -8.60 -8.36
N TRP A 327 15.12 -9.28 -8.17
CA TRP A 327 13.94 -8.65 -7.56
C TRP A 327 14.19 -8.20 -6.11
N MET A 328 15.09 -8.87 -5.38
CA MET A 328 15.49 -8.46 -4.03
C MET A 328 16.43 -7.25 -4.05
N VAL A 329 17.19 -7.06 -5.14
CA VAL A 329 17.95 -5.81 -5.38
C VAL A 329 16.99 -4.65 -5.60
N SER A 330 15.93 -4.87 -6.38
CA SER A 330 14.84 -3.90 -6.53
C SER A 330 14.12 -3.59 -5.22
N LEU A 331 13.86 -4.61 -4.40
CA LEU A 331 13.26 -4.42 -3.08
C LEU A 331 14.19 -3.61 -2.16
N ALA A 332 15.50 -3.90 -2.15
CA ALA A 332 16.47 -3.15 -1.39
C ALA A 332 16.56 -1.68 -1.84
N HIS A 333 16.47 -1.44 -3.16
CA HIS A 333 16.38 -0.09 -3.70
C HIS A 333 15.13 0.65 -3.20
N GLN A 334 13.94 0.03 -3.27
CA GLN A 334 12.70 0.62 -2.76
C GLN A 334 12.78 0.93 -1.25
N GLY A 335 13.27 -0.01 -0.45
CA GLY A 335 13.43 0.19 1.00
C GLY A 335 14.39 1.34 1.34
N PHE A 336 15.43 1.55 0.51
CA PHE A 336 16.32 2.69 0.62
C PHE A 336 15.62 4.02 0.28
N GLU A 337 14.88 4.08 -0.82
CA GLU A 337 14.10 5.27 -1.19
C GLU A 337 13.08 5.63 -0.10
N ASP A 338 12.39 4.64 0.48
CA ASP A 338 11.47 4.84 1.60
C ASP A 338 12.18 5.37 2.86
N GLN A 339 13.42 4.93 3.11
CA GLN A 339 14.24 5.44 4.20
C GLN A 339 14.63 6.91 3.97
N VAL A 340 15.08 7.25 2.76
CA VAL A 340 15.40 8.63 2.37
C VAL A 340 14.17 9.52 2.51
N ALA A 341 13.00 9.10 2.00
CA ALA A 341 11.76 9.84 2.12
C ALA A 341 11.34 10.08 3.59
N ARG A 342 11.51 9.08 4.47
CA ARG A 342 11.26 9.24 5.91
C ARG A 342 12.19 10.26 6.56
N LEU A 343 13.48 10.21 6.26
CA LEU A 343 14.44 11.20 6.76
C LEU A 343 14.12 12.61 6.25
N GLU A 344 13.73 12.75 4.98
CA GLU A 344 13.28 14.04 4.44
C GLU A 344 12.05 14.59 5.18
N MET A 345 11.05 13.75 5.45
CA MET A 345 9.86 14.14 6.21
C MET A 345 10.22 14.53 7.65
N GLN A 346 11.09 13.77 8.33
CA GLN A 346 11.56 14.10 9.68
C GLN A 346 12.33 15.43 9.71
N GLY A 347 13.22 15.66 8.74
CA GLY A 347 13.96 16.92 8.63
C GLY A 347 13.04 18.11 8.39
N GLN A 348 12.01 17.95 7.54
CA GLN A 348 11.01 18.99 7.31
C GLN A 348 10.17 19.27 8.55
N GLN A 349 9.77 18.24 9.29
CA GLN A 349 9.05 18.39 10.54
C GLN A 349 9.90 19.10 11.61
N ALA A 350 11.19 18.75 11.71
CA ALA A 350 12.13 19.42 12.62
C ALA A 350 12.23 20.92 12.31
N LEU A 351 12.34 21.31 11.03
CA LEU A 351 12.28 22.72 10.64
C LEU A 351 10.94 23.37 10.99
N ALA A 352 9.82 22.70 10.76
CA ALA A 352 8.49 23.25 10.99
C ALA A 352 8.23 23.54 12.47
N VAL A 353 8.82 22.76 13.39
CA VAL A 353 8.71 22.93 14.84
C VAL A 353 9.83 23.85 15.39
N GLY A 354 10.70 24.38 14.53
CA GLY A 354 11.79 25.28 14.90
C GLY A 354 13.02 24.58 15.51
N ASN A 355 13.10 23.25 15.40
CA ASN A 355 14.27 22.47 15.83
C ASN A 355 15.34 22.45 14.73
N ASN A 356 16.05 23.57 14.59
CA ASN A 356 17.00 23.81 13.51
C ASN A 356 18.23 22.88 13.58
N GLU A 357 18.73 22.57 14.78
CA GLU A 357 19.88 21.68 14.96
C GLU A 357 19.58 20.25 14.48
N GLU A 358 18.38 19.74 14.79
CA GLU A 358 17.96 18.42 14.32
C GLU A 358 17.74 18.39 12.81
N ALA A 359 17.14 19.44 12.23
CA ALA A 359 16.97 19.58 10.79
C ALA A 359 18.31 19.63 10.03
N GLU A 360 19.31 20.35 10.58
CA GLU A 360 20.65 20.43 10.00
C GLU A 360 21.37 19.08 10.05
N ARG A 361 21.31 18.39 11.20
CA ARG A 361 21.86 17.04 11.38
C ARG A 361 21.25 16.05 10.37
N ILE A 362 19.93 16.06 10.22
CA ILE A 362 19.23 15.21 9.23
C ILE A 362 19.63 15.61 7.80
N GLY A 363 19.80 16.91 7.53
CA GLY A 363 20.29 17.43 6.27
C GLY A 363 21.67 16.88 5.89
N PHE A 364 22.63 16.88 6.82
CA PHE A 364 23.95 16.30 6.61
C PHE A 364 23.91 14.78 6.45
N GLN A 365 23.08 14.08 7.23
CA GLN A 365 22.87 12.63 7.05
C GLN A 365 22.34 12.30 5.66
N LEU A 366 21.34 13.05 5.17
CA LEU A 366 20.83 12.90 3.81
C LEU A 366 21.88 13.22 2.76
N GLN A 367 22.80 14.16 3.01
CA GLN A 367 23.89 14.49 2.09
C GLN A 367 24.92 13.36 1.99
N GLU A 368 25.19 12.68 3.09
CA GLU A 368 26.09 11.53 3.13
C GLU A 368 25.48 10.32 2.38
N ILE A 369 24.16 10.10 2.56
CA ILE A 369 23.40 9.02 1.93
C ILE A 369 23.22 9.25 0.43
N ASP A 370 22.78 10.45 0.04
CA ASP A 370 22.62 10.87 -1.35
C ASP A 370 23.17 12.30 -1.55
N PRO A 371 24.43 12.43 -2.04
CA PRO A 371 25.07 13.72 -2.28
C PRO A 371 24.33 14.64 -3.27
N ASN A 372 23.46 14.07 -4.10
CA ASN A 372 22.69 14.80 -5.10
C ASN A 372 21.27 15.17 -4.62
N ASN A 373 20.91 14.80 -3.39
CA ASN A 373 19.62 15.12 -2.82
C ASN A 373 19.43 16.63 -2.66
N ALA A 374 18.48 17.20 -3.41
CA ALA A 374 18.19 18.63 -3.38
C ALA A 374 17.57 19.09 -2.04
N ARG A 375 16.82 18.20 -1.36
CA ARG A 375 16.17 18.47 -0.07
C ARG A 375 17.19 18.56 1.06
N SER A 376 18.21 17.72 1.08
CA SER A 376 19.35 17.82 2.01
C SER A 376 19.93 19.24 2.05
N ARG A 377 20.27 19.80 0.88
CA ARG A 377 20.81 21.17 0.77
C ARG A 377 19.82 22.22 1.28
N SER A 378 18.53 22.02 1.02
CA SER A 378 17.49 22.93 1.53
C SER A 378 17.36 22.89 3.05
N LEU A 379 17.49 21.71 3.67
CA LEU A 379 17.43 21.54 5.13
C LEU A 379 18.63 22.21 5.80
N ILE A 380 19.85 21.95 5.31
CA ILE A 380 21.09 22.56 5.83
C ILE A 380 21.02 24.09 5.73
N ASN A 381 20.63 24.61 4.54
CA ASN A 381 20.55 26.06 4.34
C ASN A 381 19.45 26.71 5.18
N ALA A 382 18.28 26.10 5.30
CA ALA A 382 17.17 26.64 6.08
C ALA A 382 17.48 26.65 7.59
N ALA A 383 18.08 25.58 8.10
CA ALA A 383 18.51 25.49 9.49
C ALA A 383 19.62 26.52 9.81
N GLY A 384 20.63 26.64 8.93
CA GLY A 384 21.70 27.63 9.08
C GLY A 384 21.19 29.08 9.07
N LEU A 385 20.23 29.41 8.18
CA LEU A 385 19.60 30.73 8.16
C LEU A 385 18.79 31.02 9.43
N ALA A 386 18.08 30.02 9.96
CA ALA A 386 17.30 30.16 11.19
C ALA A 386 18.18 30.31 12.46
N GLN A 387 19.35 29.63 12.50
CA GLN A 387 20.35 29.85 13.54
C GLN A 387 20.96 31.26 13.47
N ILE A 388 21.25 31.77 12.26
CA ILE A 388 21.75 33.15 12.08
C ILE A 388 20.72 34.18 12.53
N GLN A 389 19.42 33.95 12.28
CA GLN A 389 18.35 34.84 12.75
C GLN A 389 18.17 34.80 14.28
N GLN A 390 18.35 33.64 14.91
CA GLN A 390 18.34 33.52 16.38
C GLN A 390 19.55 34.21 17.02
N VAL A 391 20.74 34.15 16.42
CA VAL A 391 21.93 34.88 16.90
C VAL A 391 21.80 36.38 16.67
N ALA A 392 21.25 36.82 15.53
CA ALA A 392 20.97 38.24 15.27
C ALA A 392 19.94 38.85 16.26
N GLN A 393 18.95 38.07 16.70
CA GLN A 393 17.99 38.50 17.74
C GLN A 393 18.59 38.50 19.16
N VAL A 394 19.72 37.81 19.39
CA VAL A 394 20.47 37.86 20.66
C VAL A 394 21.53 38.98 20.64
N GLU A 395 22.02 39.40 19.47
CA GLU A 395 23.01 40.48 19.33
C GLU A 395 22.41 41.89 19.15
N GLU A 396 21.13 42.05 18.79
CA GLU A 396 20.46 43.37 18.80
C GLU A 396 20.16 43.91 20.23
N GLY A 397 20.55 43.16 21.26
CA GLY A 397 20.47 43.54 22.67
C GLY A 397 21.79 43.98 23.31
N SER A 398 22.88 44.25 22.55
CA SER A 398 24.04 44.96 23.11
C SER A 398 24.99 45.46 22.02
N ALA A 399 24.89 46.74 21.64
CA ALA A 399 25.95 47.42 20.91
C ALA A 399 26.07 48.86 21.41
N THR A 400 27.06 49.09 22.27
CA THR A 400 27.59 50.41 22.60
C THR A 400 28.50 50.86 21.45
N ASP A 401 28.10 51.94 20.77
CA ASP A 401 28.94 52.67 19.82
C ASP A 401 30.08 53.40 20.57
N GLU A 402 31.30 52.92 20.41
CA GLU A 402 32.52 53.71 20.54
C GLU A 402 33.21 53.77 19.16
N ALA A 403 33.20 54.94 18.53
CA ALA A 403 34.04 55.25 17.38
C ALA A 403 34.86 56.52 17.68
N ALA A 404 36.17 56.39 17.57
CA ALA A 404 37.19 57.40 17.81
C ALA A 404 37.25 58.49 16.71
N PRO A 405 37.84 59.68 16.98
CA PRO A 405 37.90 60.79 16.04
C PRO A 405 39.27 60.95 15.34
N GLU A 406 39.26 61.35 14.08
CA GLU A 406 40.32 62.07 13.34
C GLU A 406 39.60 63.16 12.53
N GLY A 407 40.00 64.42 12.34
CA GLY A 407 41.07 65.33 12.76
C GLY A 407 40.78 66.68 12.04
N PRO A 408 41.24 67.86 12.48
CA PRO A 408 40.91 69.13 11.79
C PRO A 408 42.10 69.71 11.00
N ILE A 409 41.82 70.33 9.84
CA ILE A 409 42.76 71.19 9.11
C ILE A 409 42.11 72.57 8.83
N THR A 410 42.67 73.57 9.51
CA THR A 410 42.95 74.99 9.18
C THR A 410 41.89 75.95 8.67
N ASN A 411 41.90 77.17 9.23
CA ASN A 411 42.23 78.38 8.45
C ASN A 411 42.74 79.49 9.40
N ASP A 412 43.96 79.97 9.12
CA ASP A 412 44.57 81.18 9.65
C ASP A 412 43.98 82.44 8.99
N ALA A 413 43.79 83.52 9.76
CA ALA A 413 44.00 84.89 9.28
C ALA A 413 44.08 85.92 10.44
N ALA A 414 45.30 86.44 10.62
CA ALA A 414 45.67 87.84 10.80
C ALA A 414 45.16 88.68 12.00
N THR A 415 46.05 88.80 12.98
CA THR A 415 46.67 90.03 13.55
C THR A 415 45.94 91.39 13.56
N ILE A 416 46.07 92.00 14.75
CA ILE A 416 45.69 93.33 15.24
C ILE A 416 46.37 94.49 14.47
N ASP A 417 45.67 95.61 14.29
CA ASP A 417 46.28 96.95 14.13
C ASP A 417 45.77 97.91 15.23
N PRO A 418 46.66 98.41 16.12
CA PRO A 418 46.36 99.38 17.16
C PRO A 418 46.94 100.77 16.83
N ALA A 419 46.11 101.78 16.58
CA ALA A 419 46.27 103.18 17.05
C ALA A 419 45.47 104.23 16.24
N ARG A 420 44.60 104.98 16.93
CA ARG A 420 44.43 106.45 16.71
C ARG A 420 43.72 107.10 17.91
N GLN A 421 44.31 108.19 18.43
CA GLN A 421 43.87 108.92 19.63
C GLN A 421 43.11 110.23 19.31
N ALA A 422 41.97 110.43 20.02
CA ALA A 422 41.39 111.64 20.71
C ALA A 422 41.18 112.98 19.94
N PRO A 423 40.22 113.89 20.31
CA PRO A 423 39.79 114.19 21.70
C PRO A 423 38.33 114.71 22.01
N ARG A 424 38.01 114.64 23.33
CA ARG A 424 37.15 115.52 24.18
C ARG A 424 35.61 115.53 24.07
N GLY A 425 34.97 115.20 25.21
CA GLY A 425 34.00 116.11 25.85
C GLY A 425 32.67 115.51 26.35
N ALA A 426 32.52 115.45 27.69
CA ALA A 426 31.28 115.36 28.49
C ALA A 426 30.49 114.03 28.55
N SER A 427 29.91 113.78 29.74
CA SER A 427 29.42 112.53 30.30
C SER A 427 28.17 111.93 29.63
N SER A 428 28.23 110.64 29.30
CA SER A 428 27.08 109.82 28.86
C SER A 428 27.09 108.37 29.39
N ILE A 429 28.02 108.02 30.29
CA ILE A 429 28.21 106.65 30.79
C ILE A 429 27.18 106.31 31.89
N ASP A 430 26.82 107.25 32.77
CA ASP A 430 25.88 106.98 33.88
C ASP A 430 24.42 106.81 33.42
N LEU A 431 23.97 107.57 32.41
CA LEU A 431 22.65 107.40 31.78
C LEU A 431 22.55 106.09 30.95
N TYR A 432 23.67 105.60 30.42
CA TYR A 432 23.72 104.33 29.70
C TYR A 432 23.71 103.13 30.67
N VAL A 433 24.37 103.25 31.83
CA VAL A 433 24.40 102.23 32.88
C VAL A 433 23.02 102.07 33.55
N GLU A 434 22.31 103.16 33.86
CA GLU A 434 20.94 103.07 34.41
C GLU A 434 19.93 102.51 33.40
N ALA A 435 20.02 102.90 32.12
CA ALA A 435 19.15 102.37 31.07
C ALA A 435 19.44 100.87 30.76
N ARG A 436 20.68 100.41 30.98
CA ARG A 436 21.08 98.99 30.84
C ARG A 436 20.58 98.16 32.03
N ALA A 437 20.65 98.69 33.25
CA ALA A 437 20.12 98.05 34.45
C ALA A 437 18.60 97.90 34.42
N ALA A 438 17.86 98.94 34.00
CA ALA A 438 16.41 98.90 33.89
C ALA A 438 15.91 97.90 32.81
N ARG A 439 16.66 97.76 31.70
CA ARG A 439 16.37 96.74 30.67
C ARG A 439 16.69 95.32 31.15
N GLY A 440 17.80 95.14 31.87
CA GLY A 440 18.15 93.86 32.51
C GLY A 440 17.09 93.38 33.51
N ALA A 441 16.54 94.29 34.33
CA ALA A 441 15.46 93.97 35.26
C ALA A 441 14.17 93.54 34.55
N ARG A 442 13.78 94.24 33.47
CA ARG A 442 12.59 93.87 32.66
C ARG A 442 12.76 92.52 31.96
N LEU A 443 13.93 92.25 31.37
CA LEU A 443 14.19 90.96 30.74
C LEU A 443 14.17 89.83 31.77
N SER A 444 14.75 90.04 32.96
CA SER A 444 14.72 89.05 34.03
C SER A 444 13.29 88.68 34.44
N GLN A 445 12.41 89.67 34.57
CA GLN A 445 10.99 89.47 34.86
C GLN A 445 10.26 88.74 33.71
N GLN A 446 10.55 89.09 32.46
CA GLN A 446 9.98 88.41 31.29
C GLN A 446 10.45 86.96 31.18
N VAL A 447 11.71 86.67 31.50
CA VAL A 447 12.25 85.31 31.55
C VAL A 447 11.57 84.52 32.66
N GLU A 448 11.36 85.10 33.83
CA GLU A 448 10.66 84.44 34.94
C GLU A 448 9.19 84.11 34.60
N GLN A 449 8.45 85.07 34.02
CA GLN A 449 7.10 84.82 33.52
C GLN A 449 7.10 83.78 32.38
N GLY A 450 8.10 83.83 31.52
CA GLY A 450 8.30 82.89 30.43
C GLY A 450 8.60 81.47 30.89
N LEU A 451 9.40 81.31 31.95
CA LEU A 451 9.68 80.02 32.60
C LEU A 451 8.42 79.42 33.20
N ASN A 452 7.63 80.21 33.95
CA ASN A 452 6.36 79.74 34.53
C ASN A 452 5.34 79.35 33.45
N SER A 453 5.26 80.13 32.38
CA SER A 453 4.39 79.79 31.24
C SER A 453 4.87 78.53 30.51
N ALA A 454 6.18 78.32 30.39
CA ALA A 454 6.74 77.11 29.79
C ALA A 454 6.41 75.85 30.62
N ASP A 455 6.36 75.97 31.95
CA ASP A 455 5.93 74.88 32.85
C ASP A 455 4.48 74.46 32.61
N ASP A 456 3.57 75.42 32.45
CA ASP A 456 2.17 75.11 32.15
C ASP A 456 1.99 74.54 30.74
N LYS A 457 2.76 75.02 29.76
CA LYS A 457 2.76 74.41 28.43
C LYS A 457 3.37 73.02 28.43
N PHE A 458 4.40 72.75 29.23
CA PHE A 458 5.00 71.42 29.35
C PHE A 458 4.00 70.39 29.90
N LYS A 459 3.11 70.78 30.81
CA LYS A 459 2.01 69.91 31.30
C LYS A 459 1.01 69.56 30.19
N ALA A 460 0.74 70.48 29.27
CA ALA A 460 -0.18 70.25 28.16
C ALA A 460 0.49 69.49 27.01
N SER A 461 1.73 69.85 26.67
CA SER A 461 2.56 69.22 25.65
C SER A 461 4.04 69.46 25.94
N PRO A 462 4.85 68.39 26.15
CA PRO A 462 6.28 68.52 26.42
C PRO A 462 7.04 69.34 25.36
N ASP A 463 6.69 69.17 24.08
CA ASP A 463 7.34 69.85 22.96
C ASP A 463 7.01 71.36 22.90
N ALA A 464 5.79 71.74 23.27
CA ALA A 464 5.40 73.15 23.35
C ALA A 464 6.14 73.90 24.45
N GLY A 465 6.41 73.24 25.58
CA GLY A 465 7.23 73.78 26.67
C GLY A 465 8.69 74.00 26.26
N ILE A 466 9.30 73.00 25.62
CA ILE A 466 10.70 73.08 25.13
C ILE A 466 10.84 74.15 24.05
N SER A 467 9.94 74.22 23.07
CA SER A 467 9.95 75.24 22.02
C SER A 467 9.85 76.67 22.58
N GLN A 468 9.07 76.85 23.64
CA GLN A 468 8.97 78.14 24.33
C GLN A 468 10.28 78.52 25.04
N LEU A 469 10.93 77.58 25.73
CA LEU A 469 12.23 77.82 26.37
C LEU A 469 13.32 78.12 25.33
N GLU A 470 13.29 77.45 24.18
CA GLU A 470 14.18 77.72 23.05
C GLU A 470 13.99 79.12 22.47
N THR A 471 12.74 79.57 22.37
CA THR A 471 12.41 80.94 21.95
C THR A 471 12.94 81.96 22.96
N ILE A 472 12.75 81.71 24.27
CA ILE A 472 13.27 82.57 25.34
C ILE A 472 14.81 82.61 25.29
N ARG A 473 15.46 81.47 25.08
CA ARG A 473 16.92 81.36 24.90
C ARG A 473 17.41 82.17 23.71
N GLY A 474 16.70 82.10 22.57
CA GLY A 474 16.96 82.92 21.39
C GLY A 474 16.86 84.42 21.68
N ASN A 475 15.83 84.83 22.42
CA ASN A 475 15.61 86.23 22.81
C ASN A 475 16.70 86.77 23.77
N ILE A 476 17.23 85.93 24.67
CA ILE A 476 18.34 86.30 25.57
C ILE A 476 19.65 86.43 24.77
N LYS A 477 19.88 85.56 23.77
CA LYS A 477 21.08 85.63 22.91
C LYS A 477 21.11 86.88 22.03
N SER A 478 19.95 87.34 21.55
CA SER A 478 19.84 88.52 20.69
C SER A 478 19.89 89.87 21.44
N ALA A 479 19.78 89.86 22.77
CA ALA A 479 19.88 91.05 23.61
C ALA A 479 21.36 91.48 23.80
N ALA A 480 21.84 92.38 22.94
CA ALA A 480 23.20 92.94 22.99
C ALA A 480 23.34 94.14 23.94
N ASP A 481 22.24 94.64 24.51
CA ASP A 481 22.12 95.89 25.26
C ASP A 481 21.94 95.70 26.77
N ILE A 482 22.31 94.53 27.31
CA ILE A 482 22.21 94.12 28.72
C ILE A 482 23.58 93.73 29.26
N ASP A 483 23.75 93.74 30.59
CA ASP A 483 24.98 93.33 31.27
C ASP A 483 25.42 91.89 30.91
N PRO A 484 26.70 91.62 30.59
CA PRO A 484 27.13 90.31 30.10
C PRO A 484 27.04 89.21 31.17
N GLU A 485 27.28 89.53 32.45
CA GLU A 485 27.17 88.56 33.55
C GLU A 485 25.71 88.18 33.80
N LEU A 486 24.80 89.16 33.82
CA LEU A 486 23.36 88.89 33.92
C LEU A 486 22.84 88.02 32.78
N ARG A 487 23.28 88.27 31.54
CA ARG A 487 22.91 87.48 30.36
C ARG A 487 23.35 86.02 30.48
N GLU A 488 24.59 85.80 30.93
CA GLU A 488 25.12 84.44 31.11
C GLU A 488 24.36 83.67 32.20
N ASN A 489 24.01 84.35 33.30
CA ASN A 489 23.20 83.76 34.37
C ASN A 489 21.78 83.39 33.89
N LEU A 490 21.14 84.23 33.09
CA LEU A 490 19.83 83.93 32.50
C LEU A 490 19.89 82.79 31.48
N LEU A 491 20.93 82.75 30.63
CA LEU A 491 21.15 81.65 29.69
C LEU A 491 21.38 80.32 30.42
N ARG A 492 22.20 80.31 31.47
CA ARG A 492 22.41 79.11 32.30
C ARG A 492 21.10 78.61 32.88
N ARG A 493 20.31 79.50 33.50
CA ARG A 493 19.02 79.14 34.10
C ARG A 493 18.03 78.56 33.08
N VAL A 494 17.97 79.12 31.86
CA VAL A 494 17.10 78.60 30.79
C VAL A 494 17.62 77.27 30.23
N ASN A 495 18.94 77.13 30.05
CA ASN A 495 19.55 75.87 29.60
C ASN A 495 19.34 74.73 30.61
N ASP A 496 19.49 75.00 31.91
CA ASP A 496 19.22 74.03 32.97
C ASP A 496 17.75 73.59 32.95
N ARG A 497 16.82 74.53 32.70
CA ARG A 497 15.39 74.20 32.57
C ARG A 497 15.09 73.38 31.33
N ILE A 498 15.73 73.68 30.19
CA ILE A 498 15.61 72.89 28.95
C ILE A 498 16.08 71.45 29.20
N GLN A 499 17.24 71.27 29.84
CA GLN A 499 17.74 69.94 30.18
C GLN A 499 16.78 69.18 31.10
N GLN A 500 16.23 69.84 32.13
CA GLN A 500 15.20 69.24 33.00
C GLN A 500 13.95 68.80 32.22
N PHE A 501 13.49 69.58 31.24
CA PHE A 501 12.35 69.23 30.41
C PHE A 501 12.64 68.04 29.49
N HIS A 502 13.83 67.95 28.91
CA HIS A 502 14.24 66.77 28.14
C HIS A 502 14.25 65.51 29.01
N THR A 503 14.90 65.55 30.18
CA THR A 503 14.91 64.41 31.10
C THR A 503 13.50 64.01 31.58
N ASN A 504 12.63 64.98 31.85
CA ASN A 504 11.26 64.69 32.27
C ASN A 504 10.41 64.12 31.13
N LYS A 505 10.61 64.59 29.89
CA LYS A 505 9.95 64.03 28.70
C LYS A 505 10.36 62.58 28.46
N GLU A 506 11.66 62.28 28.57
CA GLU A 506 12.18 60.91 28.44
C GLU A 506 11.62 59.98 29.52
N LYS A 507 11.55 60.45 30.78
CA LYS A 507 10.92 59.69 31.88
C LYS A 507 9.44 59.43 31.62
N GLN A 508 8.68 60.43 31.13
CA GLN A 508 7.27 60.24 30.79
C GLN A 508 7.10 59.26 29.61
N ALA A 509 7.92 59.37 28.57
CA ALA A 509 7.89 58.45 27.43
C ALA A 509 8.22 57.01 27.84
N ALA A 510 9.23 56.82 28.70
CA ALA A 510 9.59 55.51 29.24
C ALA A 510 8.47 54.90 30.11
N LEU A 511 7.81 55.70 30.95
CA LEU A 511 6.67 55.25 31.75
C LEU A 511 5.48 54.84 30.87
N ILE A 512 5.16 55.61 29.83
CA ILE A 512 4.07 55.28 28.89
C ILE A 512 4.41 54.00 28.12
N ALA A 513 5.65 53.86 27.63
CA ALA A 513 6.11 52.65 26.95
C ALA A 513 6.01 51.42 27.85
N GLN A 514 6.44 51.53 29.11
CA GLN A 514 6.35 50.43 30.08
C GLN A 514 4.89 50.04 30.40
N GLN A 515 3.99 51.03 30.50
CA GLN A 515 2.56 50.77 30.69
C GLN A 515 1.94 50.05 29.49
N LEU A 516 2.29 50.46 28.26
CA LEU A 516 1.81 49.81 27.03
C LEU A 516 2.30 48.37 26.94
N VAL A 517 3.58 48.10 27.20
CA VAL A 517 4.14 46.75 27.22
C VAL A 517 3.42 45.88 28.23
N ARG A 518 3.24 46.35 29.47
CA ARG A 518 2.53 45.61 30.51
C ARG A 518 1.06 45.33 30.17
N SER A 519 0.38 46.29 29.53
CA SER A 519 -1.00 46.08 29.06
C SER A 519 -1.07 45.04 27.93
N ALA A 520 -0.12 45.07 26.99
CA ALA A 520 -0.02 44.10 25.91
C ALA A 520 0.32 42.69 26.43
N GLU A 521 1.22 42.56 27.41
CA GLU A 521 1.52 41.29 28.08
C GLU A 521 0.27 40.71 28.78
N THR A 522 -0.48 41.56 29.48
CA THR A 522 -1.71 41.13 30.17
C THR A 522 -2.80 40.69 29.18
N GLU A 523 -2.94 41.40 28.05
CA GLU A 523 -3.88 41.05 26.99
C GLU A 523 -3.48 39.75 26.28
N ALA A 524 -2.19 39.58 25.97
CA ALA A 524 -1.65 38.34 25.40
C ALA A 524 -1.86 37.15 26.34
N GLN A 525 -1.65 37.33 27.65
CA GLN A 525 -1.89 36.28 28.64
C GLN A 525 -3.38 35.91 28.74
N ARG A 526 -4.29 36.88 28.66
CA ARG A 526 -5.74 36.61 28.63
C ARG A 526 -6.15 35.84 27.38
N ALA A 527 -5.65 36.24 26.21
CA ALA A 527 -5.95 35.55 24.95
C ALA A 527 -5.47 34.09 24.97
N LEU A 528 -4.33 33.79 25.61
CA LEU A 528 -3.86 32.42 25.79
C LEU A 528 -4.78 31.60 26.71
N ILE A 529 -5.24 32.18 27.82
CA ILE A 529 -6.18 31.51 28.74
C ILE A 529 -7.52 31.25 28.04
N ASP A 530 -8.06 32.24 27.33
CA ASP A 530 -9.32 32.09 26.60
C ASP A 530 -9.21 30.99 25.52
N TYR A 531 -8.06 30.92 24.82
CA TYR A 531 -7.79 29.86 23.86
C TYR A 531 -7.72 28.47 24.51
N GLU A 532 -7.12 28.33 25.70
CA GLU A 532 -7.09 27.06 26.44
C GLU A 532 -8.49 26.64 26.91
N ILE A 533 -9.32 27.58 27.37
CA ILE A 533 -10.71 27.32 27.76
C ILE A 533 -11.53 26.83 26.56
N ASP A 534 -11.48 27.55 25.43
CA ASP A 534 -12.20 27.15 24.22
C ASP A 534 -11.77 25.76 23.73
N ARG A 535 -10.48 25.46 23.86
CA ARG A 535 -9.91 24.17 23.50
C ARG A 535 -10.46 23.03 24.37
N ASP A 536 -10.54 23.25 25.68
CA ASP A 536 -11.05 22.27 26.63
C ASP A 536 -12.56 22.05 26.46
N GLU A 537 -13.33 23.11 26.20
CA GLU A 537 -14.77 23.02 25.90
C GLU A 537 -15.03 22.18 24.64
N GLN A 538 -14.25 22.37 23.59
CA GLN A 538 -14.36 21.57 22.37
C GLN A 538 -14.03 20.09 22.62
N LEU A 539 -12.98 19.81 23.39
CA LEU A 539 -12.62 18.46 23.77
C LEU A 539 -13.76 17.78 24.55
N GLU A 540 -14.38 18.49 25.50
CA GLU A 540 -15.50 17.98 26.28
C GLU A 540 -16.72 17.67 25.40
N GLN A 541 -17.05 18.53 24.44
CA GLN A 541 -18.14 18.28 23.49
C GLN A 541 -17.91 17.02 22.66
N MET A 542 -16.68 16.79 22.19
CA MET A 542 -16.32 15.59 21.43
C MET A 542 -16.47 14.32 22.29
N VAL A 543 -15.97 14.36 23.53
CA VAL A 543 -16.08 13.23 24.48
C VAL A 543 -17.54 12.92 24.82
N ASN A 544 -18.37 13.93 25.04
CA ASN A 544 -19.80 13.73 25.32
C ASN A 544 -20.54 13.08 24.13
N ARG A 545 -20.15 13.44 22.89
CA ARG A 545 -20.68 12.78 21.69
C ARG A 545 -20.25 11.31 21.60
N ILE A 546 -19.00 10.98 21.93
CA ILE A 546 -18.50 9.61 21.94
C ILE A 546 -19.25 8.77 22.98
N ARG A 547 -19.46 9.31 24.18
CA ARG A 547 -20.23 8.62 25.24
C ARG A 547 -21.68 8.35 24.82
N ALA A 548 -22.32 9.27 24.12
CA ALA A 548 -23.66 9.05 23.58
C ALA A 548 -23.67 7.89 22.58
N LEU A 549 -22.71 7.86 21.65
CA LEU A 549 -22.58 6.75 20.69
C LEU A 549 -22.26 5.41 21.38
N MET A 550 -21.46 5.42 22.44
CA MET A 550 -21.18 4.22 23.23
C MET A 550 -22.46 3.69 23.91
N ASP A 551 -23.29 4.58 24.45
CA ASP A 551 -24.57 4.20 25.05
C ASP A 551 -25.53 3.61 24.02
N ASP A 552 -25.63 4.23 22.83
CA ASP A 552 -26.40 3.68 21.71
C ASP A 552 -25.90 2.28 21.31
N GLY A 553 -24.59 2.07 21.33
CA GLY A 553 -23.94 0.77 21.12
C GLY A 553 -24.41 -0.28 22.12
N PHE A 554 -24.36 0.04 23.42
CA PHE A 554 -24.83 -0.87 24.47
C PHE A 554 -26.34 -1.15 24.42
N HIS A 555 -27.13 -0.24 23.83
CA HIS A 555 -28.56 -0.43 23.60
C HIS A 555 -28.90 -1.16 22.29
N GLY A 556 -27.89 -1.63 21.55
CA GLY A 556 -28.05 -2.52 20.41
C GLY A 556 -27.80 -1.89 19.04
N ASP A 557 -27.43 -0.61 18.95
CA ASP A 557 -26.90 -0.04 17.70
C ASP A 557 -25.42 -0.37 17.53
N PHE A 558 -25.15 -1.55 16.98
CA PHE A 558 -23.80 -2.05 16.77
C PHE A 558 -22.89 -1.11 15.95
N LYS A 559 -23.47 -0.26 15.09
CA LYS A 559 -22.68 0.70 14.29
C LYS A 559 -22.20 1.87 15.13
N ALA A 560 -22.86 2.15 16.25
CA ALA A 560 -22.53 3.27 17.11
C ALA A 560 -21.15 3.08 17.79
N PHE A 561 -20.74 1.85 18.11
CA PHE A 561 -19.39 1.57 18.60
C PHE A 561 -18.29 1.97 17.60
N GLU A 562 -18.48 1.67 16.31
CA GLU A 562 -17.51 2.04 15.26
C GLU A 562 -17.48 3.55 15.02
N GLN A 563 -18.64 4.21 15.10
CA GLN A 563 -18.72 5.67 15.04
C GLN A 563 -18.07 6.33 16.27
N ALA A 564 -18.22 5.73 17.46
CA ALA A 564 -17.59 6.19 18.69
C ALA A 564 -16.06 6.09 18.58
N GLU A 565 -15.54 4.98 18.08
CA GLU A 565 -14.10 4.80 17.84
C GLU A 565 -13.55 5.79 16.81
N ALA A 566 -14.26 5.99 15.70
CA ALA A 566 -13.87 6.98 14.70
C ALA A 566 -13.84 8.39 15.30
N GLY A 567 -14.83 8.75 16.14
CA GLY A 567 -14.85 10.00 16.88
C GLY A 567 -13.68 10.13 17.87
N ALA A 568 -13.33 9.06 18.57
CA ALA A 568 -12.21 9.04 19.50
C ALA A 568 -10.86 9.21 18.78
N ARG A 569 -10.67 8.58 17.62
CA ARG A 569 -9.46 8.78 16.80
C ARG A 569 -9.34 10.22 16.27
N GLN A 570 -10.46 10.89 16.01
CA GLN A 570 -10.45 12.32 15.66
C GLN A 570 -9.89 13.18 16.79
N ILE A 571 -10.20 12.87 18.06
CA ILE A 571 -9.64 13.57 19.22
C ILE A 571 -8.12 13.46 19.24
N ILE A 572 -7.53 12.28 19.00
CA ILE A 572 -6.06 12.12 18.97
C ILE A 572 -5.44 12.92 17.81
N SER A 573 -6.11 12.99 16.66
CA SER A 573 -5.61 13.76 15.51
C SER A 573 -5.68 15.28 15.74
N ALA A 574 -6.74 15.77 16.38
CA ALA A 574 -6.94 17.19 16.69
C ALA A 574 -6.13 17.63 17.90
N TYR A 575 -5.93 16.73 18.87
CA TYR A 575 -5.21 16.95 20.12
C TYR A 575 -4.16 15.86 20.35
N PRO A 576 -3.01 15.93 19.65
CA PRO A 576 -1.91 14.99 19.85
C PRO A 576 -1.45 14.98 21.32
N ASN A 577 -1.10 13.79 21.83
CA ASN A 577 -0.70 13.55 23.23
C ASN A 577 -1.78 13.82 24.30
N SER A 578 -3.06 13.96 23.91
CA SER A 578 -4.16 14.05 24.88
C SER A 578 -4.39 12.70 25.56
N ALA A 579 -4.27 12.67 26.90
CA ALA A 579 -4.58 11.48 27.70
C ALA A 579 -6.07 11.08 27.57
N VAL A 580 -6.97 12.06 27.43
CA VAL A 580 -8.41 11.82 27.21
C VAL A 580 -8.64 11.17 25.86
N GLY A 581 -7.98 11.65 24.80
CA GLY A 581 -8.09 11.05 23.46
C GLY A 581 -7.63 9.60 23.43
N ALA A 582 -6.48 9.30 24.04
CA ALA A 582 -5.97 7.94 24.14
C ALA A 582 -6.91 7.01 24.93
N ALA A 583 -7.50 7.50 26.02
CA ALA A 583 -8.45 6.74 26.83
C ALA A 583 -9.75 6.44 26.07
N GLU A 584 -10.33 7.44 25.40
CA GLU A 584 -11.55 7.26 24.63
C GLU A 584 -11.35 6.20 23.53
N VAL A 585 -10.24 6.26 22.76
CA VAL A 585 -9.94 5.25 21.72
C VAL A 585 -9.91 3.85 22.30
N PHE A 586 -9.15 3.66 23.40
CA PHE A 586 -9.06 2.36 24.06
C PHE A 586 -10.43 1.84 24.51
N THR A 587 -11.26 2.70 25.12
CA THR A 587 -12.58 2.29 25.62
C THR A 587 -13.57 1.95 24.51
N THR A 588 -13.60 2.76 23.44
CA THR A 588 -14.49 2.54 22.30
C THR A 588 -14.12 1.28 21.53
N GLU A 589 -12.82 1.07 21.33
CA GLU A 589 -12.30 -0.11 20.65
C GLU A 589 -12.59 -1.37 21.49
N ALA A 590 -12.27 -1.37 22.78
CA ALA A 590 -12.50 -2.50 23.66
C ALA A 590 -14.00 -2.87 23.74
N ALA A 591 -14.89 -1.89 23.88
CA ALA A 591 -16.33 -2.13 23.93
C ALA A 591 -16.85 -2.71 22.60
N GLY A 592 -16.45 -2.13 21.47
CA GLY A 592 -16.83 -2.62 20.15
C GLY A 592 -16.35 -4.05 19.89
N GLN A 593 -15.12 -4.39 20.32
CA GLN A 593 -14.59 -5.75 20.17
C GLN A 593 -15.31 -6.76 21.07
N LEU A 594 -15.61 -6.40 22.32
CA LEU A 594 -16.38 -7.25 23.23
C LEU A 594 -17.77 -7.56 22.69
N ASP A 595 -18.49 -6.54 22.21
CA ASP A 595 -19.80 -6.67 21.60
C ASP A 595 -19.76 -7.55 20.33
N LYS A 596 -18.75 -7.37 19.47
CA LYS A 596 -18.52 -8.24 18.29
C LYS A 596 -18.36 -9.71 18.70
N VAL A 597 -17.53 -9.99 19.72
CA VAL A 597 -17.31 -11.36 20.21
C VAL A 597 -18.59 -11.96 20.80
N ASP A 598 -19.33 -11.21 21.60
CA ASP A 598 -20.55 -11.71 22.23
C ASP A 598 -21.65 -12.00 21.21
N ARG A 599 -21.80 -11.16 20.18
CA ARG A 599 -22.68 -11.48 19.04
C ARG A 599 -22.28 -12.75 18.31
N LEU A 600 -20.98 -12.94 18.05
CA LEU A 600 -20.50 -14.16 17.38
C LEU A 600 -20.73 -15.40 18.23
N ARG A 601 -20.63 -15.29 19.56
CA ARG A 601 -20.98 -16.38 20.49
C ARG A 601 -22.47 -16.71 20.45
N GLN A 602 -23.34 -15.69 20.46
CA GLN A 602 -24.78 -15.88 20.33
C GLN A 602 -25.15 -16.51 18.99
N LEU A 603 -24.62 -15.97 17.89
CA LEU A 603 -24.82 -16.52 16.55
C LEU A 603 -24.35 -17.98 16.47
N ARG A 604 -23.20 -18.31 17.06
CA ARG A 604 -22.72 -19.70 17.12
C ARG A 604 -23.70 -20.59 17.88
N ALA A 605 -24.21 -20.15 19.03
CA ALA A 605 -25.18 -20.91 19.81
C ALA A 605 -26.46 -21.14 19.00
N ASP A 606 -26.99 -20.12 18.33
CA ASP A 606 -28.17 -20.22 17.47
C ASP A 606 -27.96 -21.19 16.31
N ARG A 607 -26.82 -21.08 15.61
CA ARG A 607 -26.50 -21.96 14.48
C ARG A 607 -26.24 -23.40 14.92
N TYR A 608 -25.64 -23.59 16.09
CA TYR A 608 -25.46 -24.91 16.68
C TYR A 608 -26.82 -25.57 16.96
N LEU A 609 -27.78 -24.83 17.54
CA LEU A 609 -29.14 -25.33 17.76
C LEU A 609 -29.88 -25.61 16.44
N GLU A 610 -29.73 -24.76 15.43
CA GLU A 610 -30.33 -24.97 14.10
C GLU A 610 -29.78 -26.25 13.44
N VAL A 611 -28.48 -26.52 13.55
CA VAL A 611 -27.87 -27.74 13.04
C VAL A 611 -28.40 -28.96 13.79
N LEU A 612 -28.51 -28.91 15.12
CA LEU A 612 -29.12 -29.99 15.89
C LEU A 612 -30.58 -30.22 15.49
N TYR A 613 -31.34 -29.16 15.25
CA TYR A 613 -32.69 -29.26 14.72
C TYR A 613 -32.74 -29.97 13.35
N GLN A 614 -31.83 -29.64 12.42
CA GLN A 614 -31.74 -30.32 11.12
C GLN A 614 -31.33 -31.79 11.26
N VAL A 615 -30.46 -32.12 12.22
CA VAL A 615 -30.12 -33.51 12.55
C VAL A 615 -31.37 -34.25 13.03
N GLU A 616 -32.11 -33.72 13.98
CA GLU A 616 -33.37 -34.32 14.45
C GLU A 616 -34.40 -34.43 13.31
N LEU A 617 -34.50 -33.40 12.45
CA LEU A 617 -35.40 -33.41 11.30
C LEU A 617 -35.05 -34.54 10.32
N SER A 618 -33.76 -34.83 10.10
CA SER A 618 -33.33 -35.94 9.24
C SER A 618 -33.54 -37.32 9.89
N HIS A 619 -33.62 -37.38 11.22
CA HIS A 619 -34.02 -38.59 11.96
C HIS A 619 -35.52 -38.83 11.94
N VAL A 620 -36.35 -37.86 11.51
CA VAL A 620 -37.79 -38.09 11.35
C VAL A 620 -38.00 -39.08 10.21
N PRO A 621 -38.42 -40.32 10.49
CA PRO A 621 -38.62 -41.31 9.44
C PRO A 621 -39.83 -40.88 8.60
N TYR A 622 -39.62 -40.75 7.29
CA TYR A 622 -40.72 -40.61 6.36
C TYR A 622 -41.23 -42.01 5.99
N PRO A 623 -42.55 -42.24 5.99
CA PRO A 623 -43.12 -43.52 5.59
C PRO A 623 -42.79 -43.80 4.12
N ASP A 624 -42.35 -45.02 3.86
CA ASP A 624 -41.84 -45.54 2.57
C ASP A 624 -42.90 -45.60 1.44
N GLU A 625 -44.13 -45.16 1.73
CA GLU A 625 -45.23 -45.04 0.79
C GLU A 625 -45.68 -43.57 0.68
N PRO A 626 -45.27 -42.81 -0.37
CA PRO A 626 -44.49 -43.21 -1.54
C PRO A 626 -42.95 -43.07 -1.38
N PRO A 627 -42.15 -43.85 -2.14
CA PRO A 627 -40.70 -44.04 -1.92
C PRO A 627 -39.82 -42.83 -2.25
N ILE A 628 -40.33 -41.86 -3.01
CA ILE A 628 -39.61 -40.65 -3.42
C ILE A 628 -40.61 -39.50 -3.41
N ARG A 629 -40.44 -38.57 -2.46
CA ARG A 629 -41.14 -37.28 -2.53
C ARG A 629 -40.35 -36.35 -3.44
N TYR A 630 -40.83 -36.20 -4.66
CA TYR A 630 -40.36 -35.13 -5.53
C TYR A 630 -40.80 -33.78 -4.95
N PRO A 631 -40.00 -32.72 -5.16
CA PRO A 631 -40.46 -31.36 -4.98
C PRO A 631 -41.77 -31.13 -5.75
N ALA A 632 -42.58 -30.18 -5.29
CA ALA A 632 -43.81 -29.80 -5.99
C ALA A 632 -43.51 -29.43 -7.45
N ALA A 633 -44.49 -29.61 -8.34
CA ALA A 633 -44.33 -29.33 -9.77
C ALA A 633 -43.84 -27.90 -10.06
N GLU A 634 -44.20 -26.95 -9.20
CA GLU A 634 -43.74 -25.55 -9.23
C GLU A 634 -42.22 -25.43 -9.15
N VAL A 635 -41.56 -26.27 -8.34
CA VAL A 635 -40.09 -26.30 -8.21
C VAL A 635 -39.45 -26.85 -9.48
N TRP A 636 -40.03 -27.90 -10.07
CA TRP A 636 -39.53 -28.46 -11.33
C TRP A 636 -39.69 -27.48 -12.50
N GLN A 637 -40.79 -26.73 -12.53
CA GLN A 637 -41.03 -25.73 -13.55
C GLN A 637 -40.03 -24.57 -13.42
N ALA A 638 -39.79 -24.08 -12.21
CA ALA A 638 -38.80 -23.04 -11.94
C ALA A 638 -37.39 -23.49 -12.37
N LEU A 639 -36.98 -24.72 -12.04
CA LEU A 639 -35.69 -25.28 -12.47
C LEU A 639 -35.57 -25.37 -14.00
N THR A 640 -36.66 -25.71 -14.70
CA THR A 640 -36.69 -25.81 -16.17
C THR A 640 -36.58 -24.43 -16.82
N GLU A 641 -37.28 -23.44 -16.29
CA GLU A 641 -37.20 -22.05 -16.74
C GLU A 641 -35.80 -21.46 -16.50
N MET A 642 -35.18 -21.75 -15.36
CA MET A 642 -33.79 -21.37 -15.06
C MET A 642 -32.77 -21.99 -16.03
N ARG A 643 -33.04 -23.19 -16.55
CA ARG A 643 -32.18 -23.88 -17.53
C ARG A 643 -32.36 -23.37 -18.95
N ALA A 644 -33.47 -22.71 -19.27
CA ALA A 644 -33.76 -22.22 -20.62
C ALA A 644 -32.68 -21.26 -21.16
N LYS A 645 -31.99 -20.52 -20.28
CA LYS A 645 -30.90 -19.61 -20.65
C LYS A 645 -29.66 -20.30 -21.25
N TRP A 646 -29.48 -21.60 -20.99
CA TRP A 646 -28.36 -22.40 -21.48
C TRP A 646 -28.66 -23.15 -22.79
N LYS A 647 -29.87 -23.00 -23.32
CA LYS A 647 -30.34 -23.68 -24.54
C LYS A 647 -29.68 -23.15 -25.83
N SER A 648 -28.96 -22.02 -25.77
CA SER A 648 -28.35 -21.36 -26.93
C SER A 648 -26.99 -21.92 -27.36
N VAL A 649 -26.53 -23.02 -26.77
CA VAL A 649 -25.20 -23.61 -27.04
C VAL A 649 -25.36 -24.95 -27.78
N ASP A 650 -26.11 -24.94 -28.88
CA ASP A 650 -26.05 -26.04 -29.85
C ASP A 650 -25.15 -25.57 -31.00
N LEU A 651 -24.01 -26.24 -31.19
CA LEU A 651 -23.02 -25.87 -32.22
C LEU A 651 -23.51 -26.18 -33.64
N HIS A 652 -24.57 -26.98 -33.78
CA HIS A 652 -25.18 -27.27 -35.06
C HIS A 652 -26.26 -26.24 -35.39
N GLN A 653 -25.88 -25.16 -36.07
CA GLN A 653 -26.85 -24.34 -36.80
C GLN A 653 -27.41 -25.17 -37.95
N SER A 654 -28.51 -25.88 -37.73
CA SER A 654 -29.26 -26.50 -38.83
C SER A 654 -29.61 -25.40 -39.83
N ASN A 655 -29.17 -25.52 -41.08
CA ASN A 655 -29.52 -24.55 -42.11
C ASN A 655 -31.05 -24.50 -42.27
N GLU A 656 -31.58 -23.36 -42.73
CA GLU A 656 -33.03 -23.14 -42.88
C GLU A 656 -33.72 -24.24 -43.71
N ASN A 657 -33.00 -24.82 -44.68
CA ASN A 657 -33.47 -25.95 -45.48
C ASN A 657 -33.54 -27.26 -44.68
N GLU A 658 -32.51 -27.62 -43.92
CA GLU A 658 -32.52 -28.83 -43.06
C GLU A 658 -33.60 -28.73 -41.98
N ARG A 659 -33.83 -27.52 -41.44
CA ARG A 659 -34.93 -27.26 -40.49
C ARG A 659 -36.28 -27.56 -41.11
N ARG A 660 -36.52 -27.15 -42.37
CA ARG A 660 -37.73 -27.49 -43.13
C ARG A 660 -37.88 -28.99 -43.34
N ILE A 661 -36.79 -29.71 -43.63
CA ILE A 661 -36.80 -31.16 -43.75
C ILE A 661 -37.21 -31.82 -42.42
N HIS A 662 -36.64 -31.37 -41.30
CA HIS A 662 -36.99 -31.88 -39.97
C HIS A 662 -38.42 -31.55 -39.53
N GLU A 663 -38.96 -30.41 -39.94
CA GLU A 663 -40.35 -30.03 -39.71
C GLU A 663 -41.29 -30.90 -40.56
N ALA A 664 -41.03 -31.04 -41.85
CA ALA A 664 -41.85 -31.85 -42.76
C ALA A 664 -41.83 -33.35 -42.41
N LEU A 665 -40.75 -33.86 -41.79
CA LEU A 665 -40.71 -35.21 -41.22
C LEU A 665 -41.74 -35.44 -40.09
N LYS A 666 -42.26 -34.39 -39.47
CA LYS A 666 -43.30 -34.47 -38.43
C LYS A 666 -44.72 -34.43 -39.00
N ASP A 667 -44.88 -34.06 -40.28
CA ASP A 667 -46.19 -33.96 -40.92
C ASP A 667 -46.81 -35.33 -41.12
N THR A 668 -48.14 -35.40 -41.04
CA THR A 668 -48.90 -36.63 -41.23
C THR A 668 -49.12 -36.93 -42.71
N THR A 669 -48.85 -38.17 -43.12
CA THR A 669 -48.83 -38.58 -44.54
C THR A 669 -49.61 -39.88 -44.74
N SER A 670 -50.05 -40.09 -45.98
CA SER A 670 -50.66 -41.35 -46.41
C SER A 670 -50.03 -41.74 -47.74
N LEU A 671 -49.46 -42.95 -47.79
CA LEU A 671 -48.68 -43.46 -48.92
C LEU A 671 -49.26 -44.81 -49.35
N GLU A 672 -49.55 -44.96 -50.64
CA GLU A 672 -50.10 -46.18 -51.24
C GLU A 672 -49.32 -46.54 -52.51
N PHE A 673 -48.47 -47.56 -52.42
CA PHE A 673 -47.62 -48.07 -53.49
C PHE A 673 -47.87 -49.59 -53.66
N PRO A 674 -48.61 -50.02 -54.70
CA PRO A 674 -48.90 -51.44 -54.94
C PRO A 674 -47.74 -52.23 -55.60
N GLY A 675 -46.62 -51.58 -55.91
CA GLY A 675 -45.45 -52.18 -56.57
C GLY A 675 -44.80 -51.23 -57.57
N ASN A 676 -44.43 -50.03 -57.11
CA ASN A 676 -43.80 -48.99 -57.93
C ASN A 676 -42.27 -49.06 -57.78
N PRO A 677 -41.48 -48.66 -58.79
CA PRO A 677 -40.03 -48.58 -58.64
C PRO A 677 -39.65 -47.53 -57.58
N LEU A 678 -38.56 -47.78 -56.86
CA LEU A 678 -38.09 -46.93 -55.75
C LEU A 678 -37.86 -45.47 -56.18
N GLU A 679 -37.39 -45.24 -57.40
CA GLU A 679 -37.19 -43.90 -57.96
C GLU A 679 -38.50 -43.09 -58.02
N ASP A 680 -39.57 -43.67 -58.56
CA ASP A 680 -40.90 -43.03 -58.65
C ASP A 680 -41.49 -42.76 -57.26
N VAL A 681 -41.25 -43.68 -56.31
CA VAL A 681 -41.71 -43.55 -54.92
C VAL A 681 -41.04 -42.37 -54.23
N VAL A 682 -39.73 -42.21 -54.43
CA VAL A 682 -38.95 -41.11 -53.85
C VAL A 682 -39.33 -39.77 -54.49
N GLU A 683 -39.54 -39.73 -55.81
CA GLU A 683 -39.99 -38.53 -56.51
C GLU A 683 -41.39 -38.09 -56.05
N TYR A 684 -42.29 -39.06 -55.84
CA TYR A 684 -43.63 -38.80 -55.31
C TYR A 684 -43.57 -38.18 -53.90
N ILE A 685 -42.78 -38.75 -52.98
CA ILE A 685 -42.63 -38.24 -51.60
C ILE A 685 -41.96 -36.85 -51.60
N SER A 686 -40.95 -36.65 -52.45
CA SER A 686 -40.28 -35.36 -52.66
C SER A 686 -41.27 -34.27 -53.09
N SER A 687 -42.18 -34.59 -54.02
CA SER A 687 -43.18 -33.64 -54.54
C SER A 687 -44.27 -33.27 -53.53
N ILE A 688 -44.74 -34.23 -52.72
CA ILE A 688 -45.81 -33.99 -51.74
C ILE A 688 -45.31 -33.16 -50.56
N HIS A 689 -44.12 -33.46 -50.06
CA HIS A 689 -43.56 -32.81 -48.88
C HIS A 689 -42.68 -31.60 -49.21
N ASN A 690 -42.45 -31.35 -50.50
CA ASN A 690 -41.62 -30.25 -51.00
C ASN A 690 -40.22 -30.24 -50.35
N ILE A 691 -39.62 -31.43 -50.24
CA ILE A 691 -38.29 -31.67 -49.69
C ILE A 691 -37.41 -32.23 -50.81
N PRO A 692 -36.17 -31.74 -51.00
CA PRO A 692 -35.23 -32.40 -51.90
C PRO A 692 -34.81 -33.75 -51.32
N ILE A 693 -35.17 -34.85 -52.02
CA ILE A 693 -34.74 -36.21 -51.68
C ILE A 693 -33.88 -36.76 -52.83
N ARG A 694 -32.77 -37.43 -52.50
CA ARG A 694 -31.87 -38.10 -53.46
C ARG A 694 -31.53 -39.51 -53.04
N LEU A 695 -31.39 -40.40 -54.03
CA LEU A 695 -30.86 -41.75 -53.84
C LEU A 695 -29.33 -41.71 -53.93
N ASP A 696 -28.65 -42.36 -52.98
CA ASP A 696 -27.21 -42.59 -53.05
C ASP A 696 -26.93 -43.81 -53.96
N GLU A 697 -27.01 -43.60 -55.27
CA GLU A 697 -26.88 -44.65 -56.28
C GLU A 697 -25.59 -45.48 -56.12
N ALA A 698 -24.50 -44.85 -55.68
CA ALA A 698 -23.22 -45.53 -55.49
C ALA A 698 -23.27 -46.53 -54.32
N ALA A 699 -23.89 -46.15 -53.20
CA ALA A 699 -24.06 -47.04 -52.04
C ALA A 699 -25.13 -48.12 -52.29
N LEU A 700 -26.22 -47.77 -52.99
CA LEU A 700 -27.31 -48.68 -53.32
C LEU A 700 -26.89 -49.79 -54.31
N LEU A 701 -26.13 -49.43 -55.36
CA LEU A 701 -25.63 -50.39 -56.34
C LEU A 701 -24.59 -51.35 -55.75
N ALA A 702 -23.81 -50.91 -54.75
CA ALA A 702 -22.82 -51.76 -54.07
C ALA A 702 -23.48 -52.93 -53.32
N GLU A 703 -24.71 -52.74 -52.83
CA GLU A 703 -25.52 -53.78 -52.18
C GLU A 703 -26.49 -54.47 -53.16
N GLY A 704 -26.44 -54.15 -54.45
CA GLY A 704 -27.25 -54.80 -55.49
C GLY A 704 -28.69 -54.30 -55.61
N ILE A 705 -29.01 -53.12 -55.07
CA ILE A 705 -30.33 -52.47 -55.22
C ILE A 705 -30.29 -51.52 -56.41
N GLY A 706 -31.10 -51.80 -57.43
CA GLY A 706 -31.33 -50.89 -58.56
C GLY A 706 -32.42 -49.86 -58.27
N PRO A 707 -32.40 -48.67 -58.91
CA PRO A 707 -33.45 -47.66 -58.77
C PRO A 707 -34.84 -48.15 -59.24
N ASP A 708 -34.87 -49.21 -60.04
CA ASP A 708 -36.05 -49.90 -60.57
C ASP A 708 -36.66 -50.95 -59.61
N THR A 709 -36.07 -51.14 -58.42
CA THR A 709 -36.56 -52.10 -57.42
C THR A 709 -37.99 -51.75 -56.98
N GLU A 710 -38.92 -52.69 -57.10
CA GLU A 710 -40.33 -52.49 -56.72
C GLU A 710 -40.52 -52.43 -55.20
N VAL A 711 -41.20 -51.40 -54.72
CA VAL A 711 -41.59 -51.22 -53.31
C VAL A 711 -43.11 -51.33 -53.15
N LYS A 712 -43.55 -52.08 -52.13
CA LYS A 712 -44.97 -52.31 -51.83
C LYS A 712 -45.30 -51.83 -50.42
N MET A 713 -46.13 -50.79 -50.30
CA MET A 713 -46.50 -50.22 -49.01
C MET A 713 -47.84 -49.50 -49.06
N VAL A 714 -48.70 -49.73 -48.06
CA VAL A 714 -49.98 -49.01 -47.89
C VAL A 714 -50.10 -48.58 -46.42
N ILE A 715 -49.94 -47.29 -46.14
CA ILE A 715 -50.04 -46.74 -44.79
C ILE A 715 -50.74 -45.38 -44.81
N SER A 716 -51.61 -45.12 -43.83
CA SER A 716 -52.32 -43.84 -43.68
C SER A 716 -52.26 -43.31 -42.24
N GLY A 717 -52.24 -41.99 -42.09
CA GLY A 717 -52.38 -41.32 -40.80
C GLY A 717 -51.15 -41.36 -39.87
N ILE A 718 -49.95 -41.61 -40.41
CA ILE A 718 -48.70 -41.63 -39.64
C ILE A 718 -47.79 -40.46 -40.03
N SER A 719 -46.79 -40.15 -39.18
CA SER A 719 -45.79 -39.13 -39.54
C SER A 719 -44.90 -39.59 -40.70
N LEU A 720 -44.46 -38.66 -41.56
CA LEU A 720 -43.53 -38.95 -42.65
C LEU A 720 -42.27 -39.69 -42.16
N ARG A 721 -41.74 -39.31 -40.99
CA ARG A 721 -40.61 -40.00 -40.35
C ARG A 721 -40.87 -41.49 -40.16
N SER A 722 -42.04 -41.83 -39.63
CA SER A 722 -42.43 -43.23 -39.41
C SER A 722 -42.69 -43.94 -40.74
N ALA A 723 -43.28 -43.24 -41.71
CA ALA A 723 -43.57 -43.80 -43.03
C ALA A 723 -42.29 -44.15 -43.78
N LEU A 724 -41.31 -43.23 -43.81
CA LEU A 724 -40.00 -43.46 -44.42
C LEU A 724 -39.23 -44.59 -43.72
N LYS A 725 -39.26 -44.65 -42.39
CA LYS A 725 -38.60 -45.74 -41.65
C LYS A 725 -39.15 -47.10 -42.06
N LEU A 726 -40.48 -47.24 -42.13
CA LEU A 726 -41.11 -48.50 -42.52
C LEU A 726 -40.88 -48.82 -44.00
N LEU A 727 -40.89 -47.79 -44.86
CA LEU A 727 -40.68 -47.94 -46.29
C LEU A 727 -39.27 -48.46 -46.61
N LEU A 728 -38.28 -47.99 -45.86
CA LEU A 728 -36.87 -48.31 -46.06
C LEU A 728 -36.40 -49.55 -45.29
N GLU A 729 -37.23 -50.13 -44.41
CA GLU A 729 -36.88 -51.27 -43.55
C GLU A 729 -36.57 -52.55 -44.35
N ASP A 730 -37.29 -52.81 -45.45
CA ASP A 730 -37.08 -53.97 -46.32
C ASP A 730 -37.30 -53.61 -47.79
N VAL A 731 -36.25 -53.07 -48.43
CA VAL A 731 -36.25 -52.77 -49.86
C VAL A 731 -35.34 -53.79 -50.55
N GLY A 732 -35.95 -54.75 -51.25
CA GLY A 732 -35.19 -55.78 -51.98
C GLY A 732 -34.40 -56.75 -51.07
N GLY A 733 -34.75 -56.87 -49.79
CA GLY A 733 -34.05 -57.71 -48.81
C GLY A 733 -32.93 -57.02 -48.03
N ILE A 734 -32.80 -55.69 -48.15
CA ILE A 734 -31.75 -54.88 -47.52
C ILE A 734 -32.39 -53.70 -46.76
N GLU A 735 -31.84 -53.38 -45.59
CA GLU A 735 -32.27 -52.26 -44.75
C GLU A 735 -31.61 -50.95 -45.22
N LEU A 736 -32.44 -50.01 -45.65
CA LEU A 736 -32.05 -48.67 -46.04
C LEU A 736 -32.42 -47.67 -44.95
N THR A 737 -31.76 -46.51 -44.97
CA THR A 737 -32.06 -45.41 -44.06
C THR A 737 -31.86 -44.08 -44.78
N TYR A 738 -32.19 -42.98 -44.12
CA TYR A 738 -31.98 -41.64 -44.65
C TYR A 738 -31.04 -40.83 -43.75
N VAL A 739 -30.18 -40.04 -44.38
CA VAL A 739 -29.30 -39.07 -43.73
C VAL A 739 -29.62 -37.69 -44.32
N ILE A 740 -29.67 -36.67 -43.47
CA ILE A 740 -29.88 -35.28 -43.90
C ILE A 740 -28.52 -34.60 -43.89
N GLU A 741 -28.00 -34.32 -45.08
CA GLU A 741 -26.68 -33.73 -45.32
C GLU A 741 -26.72 -32.86 -46.56
N ASP A 742 -25.89 -31.82 -46.60
CA ASP A 742 -25.78 -30.90 -47.74
C ASP A 742 -27.13 -30.31 -48.16
N GLU A 743 -28.01 -30.02 -47.18
CA GLU A 743 -29.37 -29.48 -47.38
C GLU A 743 -30.35 -30.40 -48.13
N VAL A 744 -30.02 -31.69 -48.29
CA VAL A 744 -30.82 -32.69 -49.01
C VAL A 744 -31.00 -33.94 -48.15
N MET A 745 -32.15 -34.60 -48.26
CA MET A 745 -32.35 -35.92 -47.68
C MET A 745 -31.78 -36.98 -48.62
N LYS A 746 -30.70 -37.66 -48.21
CA LYS A 746 -30.11 -38.77 -48.96
C LYS A 746 -30.61 -40.09 -48.41
N ILE A 747 -31.17 -40.94 -49.27
CA ILE A 747 -31.50 -42.34 -48.93
C ILE A 747 -30.28 -43.18 -49.28
N THR A 748 -29.73 -43.87 -48.29
CA THR A 748 -28.50 -44.66 -48.38
C THR A 748 -28.64 -45.95 -47.58
N THR A 749 -27.63 -46.82 -47.62
CA THR A 749 -27.63 -48.09 -46.88
C THR A 749 -27.33 -47.85 -45.41
N GLN A 750 -27.85 -48.71 -44.51
CA GLN A 750 -27.60 -48.58 -43.07
C GLN A 750 -26.09 -48.56 -42.74
N LEU A 751 -25.30 -49.41 -43.42
CA LEU A 751 -23.84 -49.46 -43.27
C LEU A 751 -23.18 -48.12 -43.59
N LYS A 752 -23.63 -47.43 -44.65
CA LYS A 752 -23.06 -46.13 -45.03
C LYS A 752 -23.49 -45.01 -44.09
N ALA A 753 -24.74 -45.04 -43.62
CA ALA A 753 -25.25 -44.08 -42.66
C ALA A 753 -24.56 -44.17 -41.29
N ASP A 754 -24.17 -45.38 -40.87
CA ASP A 754 -23.44 -45.59 -39.60
C ASP A 754 -21.99 -45.04 -39.66
N GLU A 755 -21.42 -44.88 -40.86
CA GLU A 755 -20.12 -44.20 -41.05
C GLU A 755 -20.24 -42.66 -40.92
N THR A 756 -21.42 -42.09 -41.21
CA THR A 756 -21.69 -40.65 -41.12
C THR A 756 -22.13 -40.24 -39.72
N LEU A 757 -21.17 -40.07 -38.81
CA LEU A 757 -21.42 -39.62 -37.43
C LEU A 757 -21.47 -38.08 -37.31
N GLN A 758 -22.45 -37.57 -36.56
CA GLN A 758 -22.59 -36.14 -36.24
C GLN A 758 -22.22 -35.83 -34.78
N THR A 759 -21.38 -34.82 -34.57
CA THR A 759 -21.00 -34.34 -33.22
C THR A 759 -22.15 -33.53 -32.60
N ARG A 760 -22.69 -33.97 -31.45
CA ARG A 760 -23.70 -33.23 -30.67
C ARG A 760 -23.16 -32.73 -29.34
N VAL A 761 -23.60 -31.54 -28.93
CA VAL A 761 -23.21 -30.93 -27.65
C VAL A 761 -24.35 -31.09 -26.64
N TYR A 762 -24.05 -31.69 -25.49
CA TYR A 762 -24.95 -31.73 -24.34
C TYR A 762 -24.51 -30.66 -23.32
N PRO A 763 -25.31 -29.59 -23.09
CA PRO A 763 -24.95 -28.58 -22.11
C PRO A 763 -25.11 -29.13 -20.69
N VAL A 764 -23.99 -29.43 -20.02
CA VAL A 764 -23.92 -29.90 -18.62
C VAL A 764 -23.53 -28.80 -17.63
N ALA A 765 -23.69 -27.53 -18.01
CA ALA A 765 -23.29 -26.38 -17.19
C ALA A 765 -23.99 -26.32 -15.82
N ASP A 766 -25.14 -26.99 -15.65
CA ASP A 766 -25.86 -27.08 -14.38
C ASP A 766 -25.32 -28.17 -13.44
N LEU A 767 -24.61 -29.17 -13.97
CA LEU A 767 -23.90 -30.19 -13.20
C LEU A 767 -22.50 -29.72 -12.78
N VAL A 768 -21.94 -28.80 -13.56
CA VAL A 768 -20.61 -28.21 -13.35
C VAL A 768 -20.77 -26.73 -13.01
N ILE A 769 -21.55 -26.42 -11.96
CA ILE A 769 -21.51 -25.08 -11.37
C ILE A 769 -20.22 -25.02 -10.56
N PRO A 770 -19.19 -24.26 -10.96
CA PRO A 770 -18.07 -24.01 -10.08
C PRO A 770 -18.63 -23.37 -8.82
N VAL A 771 -18.23 -23.89 -7.64
CA VAL A 771 -18.47 -23.21 -6.36
C VAL A 771 -17.98 -21.79 -6.59
N GLN A 772 -18.91 -20.83 -6.65
CA GLN A 772 -18.52 -19.44 -6.76
C GLN A 772 -17.66 -19.18 -5.52
N PRO A 773 -16.37 -18.84 -5.65
CA PRO A 773 -15.66 -18.26 -4.52
C PRO A 773 -16.50 -17.05 -4.16
N LEU A 774 -16.96 -17.02 -2.92
CA LEU A 774 -17.79 -15.97 -2.36
C LEU A 774 -17.09 -14.64 -2.69
N GLY A 775 -17.55 -13.98 -3.76
CA GLY A 775 -16.92 -12.81 -4.30
C GLY A 775 -17.06 -11.71 -3.26
N GLY A 776 -15.93 -11.37 -2.64
CA GLY A 776 -15.79 -10.28 -1.69
C GLY A 776 -16.18 -8.96 -2.34
N GLY A 777 -17.47 -8.67 -2.33
CA GLY A 777 -18.01 -7.32 -2.46
C GLY A 777 -17.85 -6.60 -1.14
N PHE A 778 -16.60 -6.29 -0.76
CA PHE A 778 -16.31 -5.21 0.17
C PHE A 778 -15.60 -4.13 -0.63
N GLY A 779 -16.39 -3.18 -1.12
CA GLY A 779 -15.90 -2.03 -1.85
C GLY A 779 -14.98 -1.17 -0.98
N GLY A 780 -13.79 -0.93 -1.51
CA GLY A 780 -13.19 0.39 -1.65
C GLY A 780 -13.41 1.39 -0.51
N GLY A 781 -12.46 1.41 0.41
CA GLY A 781 -12.22 2.50 1.34
C GLY A 781 -10.74 2.51 1.72
N GLY A 782 -9.89 2.90 0.79
CA GLY A 782 -8.46 3.08 1.04
C GLY A 782 -8.20 4.24 2.00
N GLY A 783 -7.17 4.10 2.83
CA GLY A 783 -6.53 5.24 3.49
C GLY A 783 -6.19 5.02 4.96
N GLY A 784 -5.07 4.35 5.20
CA GLY A 784 -4.05 4.68 6.19
C GLY A 784 -4.46 5.02 7.64
N LEU A 785 -3.94 4.22 8.58
CA LEU A 785 -3.19 4.76 9.71
C LEU A 785 -2.42 3.62 10.41
N GLY A 786 -1.10 3.72 10.32
CA GLY A 786 -0.16 2.77 10.88
C GLY A 786 -0.01 2.89 12.39
N GLN A 787 0.24 1.73 12.99
CA GLN A 787 1.37 1.45 13.88
C GLN A 787 1.92 2.64 14.68
N GLN A 788 1.50 2.74 15.94
CA GLN A 788 2.35 3.27 17.01
C GLN A 788 2.24 2.34 18.21
N GLY A 789 3.35 1.66 18.52
CA GLY A 789 3.43 0.69 19.60
C GLY A 789 4.88 0.43 19.99
N GLY A 790 5.59 1.50 20.36
CA GLY A 790 6.89 1.43 21.01
C GLY A 790 6.71 1.27 22.52
N PHE A 791 7.45 0.30 23.09
CA PHE A 791 7.70 0.22 24.51
C PHE A 791 8.66 1.33 24.95
N GLY A 792 8.32 2.04 26.03
CA GLY A 792 9.30 2.81 26.80
C GLY A 792 8.72 3.93 27.66
N GLY A 793 8.84 3.78 28.99
CA GLY A 793 8.93 4.92 29.93
C GLY A 793 7.67 5.21 30.73
N GLY A 794 7.72 4.91 32.04
CA GLY A 794 6.61 5.11 32.96
C GLY A 794 6.36 6.56 33.38
N GLY A 795 5.21 6.77 34.03
CA GLY A 795 4.86 8.05 34.64
C GLY A 795 3.41 8.06 35.11
N PHE A 796 3.24 8.12 36.42
CA PHE A 796 1.99 8.23 37.18
C PHE A 796 0.98 9.27 36.65
N GLY A 797 -0.31 9.01 36.91
CA GLY A 797 -1.18 10.06 37.46
C GLY A 797 -2.53 10.32 36.81
N GLN A 798 -3.56 9.66 37.35
CA GLN A 798 -4.85 10.25 37.78
C GLN A 798 -5.78 10.81 36.69
N GLN A 799 -6.89 10.10 36.39
CA GLN A 799 -8.17 10.24 37.10
C GLN A 799 -8.84 11.57 36.75
N GLY A 800 -9.72 11.58 35.75
CA GLY A 800 -11.15 11.30 35.93
C GLY A 800 -11.89 12.63 35.79
N GLY A 801 -13.02 12.77 35.13
CA GLY A 801 -14.04 11.84 34.70
C GLY A 801 -15.38 12.59 34.78
N GLN A 802 -16.36 12.13 34.01
CA GLN A 802 -17.80 12.27 34.29
C GLN A 802 -18.40 13.70 34.19
N GLN A 803 -19.67 13.93 33.80
CA GLN A 803 -20.80 13.10 33.39
C GLN A 803 -22.04 13.99 33.35
N GLY A 804 -22.92 13.75 32.38
CA GLY A 804 -24.38 13.89 32.55
C GLY A 804 -24.98 15.21 32.07
N GLY A 805 -26.16 15.24 31.46
CA GLY A 805 -27.16 14.20 31.24
C GLY A 805 -28.48 14.84 30.78
N PHE A 806 -29.50 13.98 30.61
CA PHE A 806 -30.90 14.25 30.22
C PHE A 806 -31.13 14.47 28.72
N GLY A 807 -32.01 13.75 28.02
CA GLY A 807 -33.01 12.76 28.42
C GLY A 807 -34.20 12.81 27.45
N GLN A 808 -34.93 11.69 27.39
CA GLN A 808 -36.36 11.59 27.09
C GLN A 808 -36.82 11.30 25.62
N GLN A 809 -37.03 10.00 25.36
CA GLN A 809 -38.35 9.36 25.17
C GLN A 809 -39.02 9.27 23.77
N GLY A 810 -39.41 8.03 23.46
CA GLY A 810 -40.54 7.62 22.58
C GLY A 810 -40.05 6.80 21.39
N GLY A 811 -40.14 5.46 21.35
CA GLY A 811 -41.35 4.61 21.44
C GLY A 811 -41.96 4.45 20.02
N GLY A 812 -42.28 3.28 19.46
CA GLY A 812 -42.21 1.88 19.85
C GLY A 812 -42.77 1.00 18.71
N PHE A 813 -42.93 -0.31 18.99
CA PHE A 813 -43.66 -1.35 18.23
C PHE A 813 -43.07 -1.73 16.85
N GLY A 814 -42.59 -2.95 16.61
CA GLY A 814 -43.26 -4.27 16.75
C GLY A 814 -43.39 -4.83 15.32
N GLY A 815 -43.23 -6.10 14.96
CA GLY A 815 -43.12 -7.39 15.62
C GLY A 815 -43.55 -8.44 14.58
N GLY A 816 -42.94 -9.63 14.61
CA GLY A 816 -43.33 -10.82 13.81
C GLY A 816 -42.47 -11.04 12.57
N GLY A 817 -41.79 -12.16 12.34
CA GLY A 817 -41.99 -13.53 12.83
C GLY A 817 -42.41 -14.42 11.66
N GLY A 818 -41.53 -15.30 11.21
CA GLY A 818 -41.82 -16.33 10.21
C GLY A 818 -40.60 -16.79 9.42
N GLY A 819 -39.99 -17.89 9.86
CA GLY A 819 -38.87 -18.54 9.16
C GLY A 819 -39.30 -19.44 8.01
N PHE A 820 -38.35 -19.73 7.11
CA PHE A 820 -37.99 -21.04 6.55
C PHE A 820 -36.80 -20.89 5.58
N GLY A 821 -35.70 -21.62 5.83
CA GLY A 821 -34.87 -22.26 4.81
C GLY A 821 -33.86 -21.46 3.97
N GLN A 822 -32.60 -21.47 4.44
CA GLN A 822 -31.33 -21.64 3.69
C GLN A 822 -30.86 -20.66 2.58
N PHE A 823 -29.54 -20.41 2.62
CA PHE A 823 -28.65 -19.67 1.70
C PHE A 823 -28.70 -18.14 1.76
N SER A 824 -27.72 -17.54 2.46
CA SER A 824 -27.45 -16.10 2.43
C SER A 824 -26.77 -15.71 1.10
N VAL A 825 -27.58 -15.42 0.09
CA VAL A 825 -27.20 -14.56 -1.04
C VAL A 825 -27.46 -13.11 -0.61
N PRO A 826 -26.60 -12.12 -0.93
CA PRO A 826 -27.02 -10.72 -0.80
C PRO A 826 -28.31 -10.52 -1.62
N ALA A 827 -29.29 -9.81 -1.06
CA ALA A 827 -30.57 -9.58 -1.71
C ALA A 827 -30.36 -8.77 -3.00
N GLU A 828 -30.43 -9.45 -4.14
CA GLU A 828 -30.68 -8.78 -5.42
C GLU A 828 -32.09 -8.17 -5.35
N ALA A 829 -32.23 -6.93 -5.81
CA ALA A 829 -33.51 -6.22 -5.76
C ALA A 829 -34.57 -7.07 -6.47
N ALA A 830 -35.62 -7.44 -5.72
CA ALA A 830 -36.73 -8.20 -6.28
C ALA A 830 -37.24 -7.47 -7.53
N PRO A 831 -37.40 -8.14 -8.68
CA PRO A 831 -38.03 -7.53 -9.84
C PRO A 831 -39.43 -7.09 -9.40
N THR A 832 -39.73 -5.81 -9.61
CA THR A 832 -41.05 -5.26 -9.34
C THR A 832 -42.09 -6.04 -10.12
N PHE A 833 -42.89 -6.84 -9.43
CA PHE A 833 -44.02 -7.54 -10.01
C PHE A 833 -45.07 -6.50 -10.45
N ASP A 834 -45.16 -6.28 -11.76
CA ASP A 834 -46.26 -5.51 -12.33
C ASP A 834 -47.55 -6.34 -12.28
N ALA A 835 -48.43 -5.96 -11.34
CA ALA A 835 -49.75 -6.54 -11.15
C ALA A 835 -50.68 -6.37 -12.37
N GLN A 836 -50.29 -5.62 -13.42
CA GLN A 836 -51.05 -5.55 -14.67
C GLN A 836 -50.89 -6.78 -15.58
N SER A 837 -49.81 -7.55 -15.46
CA SER A 837 -49.56 -8.71 -16.33
C SER A 837 -50.55 -9.88 -16.10
N ILE A 838 -51.02 -10.07 -14.86
CA ILE A 838 -51.92 -11.17 -14.48
C ILE A 838 -53.39 -10.89 -14.89
N ARG A 839 -53.79 -9.62 -15.09
CA ARG A 839 -55.16 -9.30 -15.51
C ARG A 839 -55.43 -9.59 -17.00
N ASN A 840 -54.39 -9.70 -17.83
CA ASN A 840 -54.55 -9.93 -19.27
C ASN A 840 -54.62 -11.43 -19.65
N ALA A 841 -54.26 -12.36 -18.76
CA ALA A 841 -54.28 -13.79 -19.04
C ALA A 841 -55.64 -14.48 -18.78
N LYS A 842 -56.65 -13.79 -18.22
CA LYS A 842 -58.01 -14.32 -18.01
C LYS A 842 -59.02 -13.99 -19.11
N LYS A 843 -58.59 -13.46 -20.25
CA LYS A 843 -59.47 -13.19 -21.40
C LYS A 843 -58.84 -13.63 -22.72
N LYS A 844 -58.97 -14.91 -23.03
CA LYS A 844 -59.42 -15.40 -24.36
C LYS A 844 -59.78 -16.89 -24.22
N PRO A 845 -60.90 -17.32 -24.84
CA PRO A 845 -61.47 -18.64 -24.66
C PRO A 845 -60.60 -19.76 -25.20
#